data_AF-A0A3S0D639-F1
#
_entry.id   AF-A0A3S0D639-F1
#
_cell.length_a   1.000
_cell.length_b   1.000
_cell.length_c   1.000
_cell.angle_alpha   90.00
_cell.angle_beta   90.00
_cell.angle_gamma   90.00
#
_symmetry.space_group_name_H-M   'P 1'
#
loop_
_entity.id
_entity.type
_entity.pdbx_description
1 polymer ?
#
loop_
_entity_poly.entity_id
_entity_poly.type
_entity_poly.pdbx_seq_one_letter_code
_entity_poly.pdbx_strand_id
1 'polypeptide(L)'
;MPSNKNRRIAVIMFTDIVGYTALMQRDENAAAEMRARHRQEFEKNHTLHNGDILQYYGDGTLSVFSSGLEAVECAITIQKALQKENTVPLRVGMHLGDIVFDGTEVYGDGVNLASRIESLGIAGSILLSGKLNDELKNHPHIPTLSLGHFSLKNIAKPVEIFAVRNEGIQVPSRSDLSEVPKNESKTIAVLPFVNMSSNTDNEYFSDGMTEEIINALAKIKGLKVTSRTSAFHFKNKNLPIAEIGEKLNVTTILEGSVRLSHNKMRITAQLIDVRDDYHFWSETFDRSLEDVFAVQDEISLLIAERLREHIGHFEIEEQLVKAHDVPVTIYQRYLRSRYHILKMGKADIDKGITILEEIIEDWPHFALPYLGMHLAYTLLGTIGLLPLHIAFAKGQPFLDKAIEIDEDLPECQLHLSYACLIQKWDLPGTYKHLNKVYEAGPLVDYYPSMASTLVAEGKYAAARTYIETALQLDPFSSVNYHLKGFIDYCEEKYAAAIVNFEKAVELKSDFKTSTLYWGQALLLMGKAKEGLAFFEKLPQDETEDVMRLGGTTMAYAALGDTEQADKGIAKLEASLETDLMGRALNLLIMCNALLGRTSKTIQLIEQGIANRLPMMIYIFVEPILKPFYKMPRFQELKIEVLGKNSSLETTKRKYQKSLFDKKQLKAYKQQLDKLLAEEKPYLDPNLTLKTLSEKLEIPSNHLSQLLNQGYGKNFADFVNSYRLETFKAKVADPSQRQLTILALAYDSGFNSKTVFNTYFKKIMGTTPRAYWKEIVAQ
;
A
#
# COMPACT_ATOMS: atom_id res chain seq x y z
N MET A 1 -28.28 42.64 4.05
CA MET A 1 -28.88 42.20 2.77
C MET A 1 -28.98 40.69 2.79
N PRO A 2 -30.08 40.07 2.35
CA PRO A 2 -30.15 38.62 2.25
C PRO A 2 -29.15 38.15 1.19
N SER A 3 -28.30 37.16 1.50
CA SER A 3 -27.46 36.54 0.47
C SER A 3 -28.40 35.82 -0.49
N ASN A 4 -28.54 36.35 -1.69
CA ASN A 4 -29.46 35.86 -2.70
C ASN A 4 -28.88 34.57 -3.27
N LYS A 5 -29.15 33.42 -2.63
CA LYS A 5 -28.75 32.10 -3.13
C LYS A 5 -29.49 31.84 -4.43
N ASN A 6 -28.79 31.92 -5.56
CA ASN A 6 -29.39 31.76 -6.87
C ASN A 6 -29.16 30.31 -7.34
N ARG A 7 -30.23 29.52 -7.36
CA ARG A 7 -30.20 28.15 -7.88
C ARG A 7 -30.51 28.20 -9.38
N ARG A 8 -29.63 27.65 -10.20
CA ARG A 8 -29.82 27.57 -11.66
C ARG A 8 -29.33 26.24 -12.20
N ILE A 9 -29.93 25.79 -13.30
CA ILE A 9 -29.39 24.69 -14.10
C ILE A 9 -28.23 25.25 -14.92
N ALA A 10 -27.10 24.56 -14.92
CA ALA A 10 -25.95 24.90 -15.73
C ALA A 10 -25.21 23.64 -16.16
N VAL A 11 -24.38 23.78 -17.19
CA VAL A 11 -23.40 22.76 -17.56
C VAL A 11 -22.14 23.06 -16.77
N ILE A 12 -21.72 22.09 -15.96
CA ILE A 12 -20.50 22.18 -15.18
C ILE A 12 -19.40 21.45 -15.93
N MET A 13 -18.27 22.13 -16.13
CA MET A 13 -17.05 21.57 -16.72
C MET A 13 -15.94 21.55 -15.67
N PHE A 14 -15.39 20.36 -15.43
CA PHE A 14 -14.16 20.16 -14.67
C PHE A 14 -13.05 19.71 -15.60
N THR A 15 -11.85 20.23 -15.35
CA THR A 15 -10.64 19.86 -16.08
C THR A 15 -9.47 19.66 -15.13
N ASP A 16 -8.51 18.84 -15.57
CA ASP A 16 -7.27 18.56 -14.85
C ASP A 16 -6.13 18.24 -15.83
N ILE A 17 -4.88 18.54 -15.44
CA ILE A 17 -3.69 18.26 -16.26
C ILE A 17 -3.02 16.99 -15.74
N VAL A 18 -3.10 15.91 -16.53
CA VAL A 18 -2.58 14.60 -16.11
C VAL A 18 -1.06 14.63 -15.92
N GLY A 19 -0.61 14.26 -14.72
CA GLY A 19 0.82 14.17 -14.38
C GLY A 19 1.46 15.51 -14.00
N TYR A 20 0.67 16.57 -13.80
CA TYR A 20 1.15 17.90 -13.48
C TYR A 20 1.93 17.98 -12.17
N THR A 21 1.45 17.37 -11.07
CA THR A 21 2.16 17.34 -9.78
C THR A 21 3.55 16.71 -9.89
N ALA A 22 3.69 15.65 -10.68
CA ALA A 22 4.98 15.01 -10.94
C ALA A 22 5.91 15.90 -11.80
N LEU A 23 5.36 16.65 -12.77
CA LEU A 23 6.12 17.63 -13.54
C LEU A 23 6.58 18.80 -12.66
N MET A 24 5.72 19.31 -11.77
CA MET A 24 6.04 20.41 -10.86
C MET A 24 7.20 20.06 -9.91
N GLN A 25 7.26 18.82 -9.43
CA GLN A 25 8.38 18.34 -8.61
C GLN A 25 9.69 18.18 -9.40
N ARG A 26 9.60 17.88 -10.69
CA ARG A 26 10.76 17.61 -11.55
C ARG A 26 11.32 18.88 -12.22
N ASP A 27 10.45 19.78 -12.64
CA ASP A 27 10.76 21.00 -13.39
C ASP A 27 9.66 22.06 -13.18
N GLU A 28 9.87 22.91 -12.18
CA GLU A 28 8.91 23.97 -11.81
C GLU A 28 8.67 24.99 -12.94
N ASN A 29 9.68 25.26 -13.78
CA ASN A 29 9.58 26.23 -14.87
C ASN A 29 8.72 25.67 -16.00
N ALA A 30 8.96 24.43 -16.42
CA ALA A 30 8.10 23.76 -17.40
C ALA A 30 6.65 23.63 -16.92
N ALA A 31 6.46 23.36 -15.61
CA ALA A 31 5.13 23.32 -14.99
C ALA A 31 4.45 24.70 -14.96
N ALA A 32 5.20 25.79 -14.79
CA ALA A 32 4.69 27.16 -14.84
C ALA A 32 4.27 27.56 -16.27
N GLU A 33 5.09 27.24 -17.28
CA GLU A 33 4.77 27.48 -18.70
C GLU A 33 3.52 26.70 -19.13
N MET A 34 3.40 25.44 -18.71
CA MET A 34 2.23 24.60 -18.97
C MET A 34 0.96 25.21 -18.36
N ARG A 35 1.02 25.71 -17.12
CA ARG A 35 -0.12 26.42 -16.48
C ARG A 35 -0.46 27.71 -17.20
N ALA A 36 0.54 28.49 -17.61
CA ALA A 36 0.30 29.75 -18.32
C ALA A 36 -0.45 29.51 -19.64
N ARG A 37 0.00 28.52 -20.42
CA ARG A 37 -0.65 28.11 -21.67
C ARG A 37 -2.07 27.58 -21.45
N HIS A 38 -2.25 26.75 -20.41
CA HIS A 38 -3.57 26.29 -20.00
C HIS A 38 -4.50 27.47 -19.73
N ARG A 39 -4.11 28.44 -18.87
CA ARG A 39 -4.96 29.58 -18.52
C ARG A 39 -5.28 30.46 -19.73
N GLN A 40 -4.30 30.74 -20.58
CA GLN A 40 -4.47 31.54 -21.79
C GLN A 40 -5.55 30.95 -22.72
N GLU A 41 -5.48 29.65 -23.01
CA GLU A 41 -6.49 29.00 -23.85
C GLU A 41 -7.85 28.92 -23.16
N PHE A 42 -7.90 28.74 -21.84
CA PHE A 42 -9.16 28.73 -21.11
C PHE A 42 -9.84 30.10 -21.13
N GLU A 43 -9.16 31.18 -20.75
CA GLU A 43 -9.73 32.54 -20.75
C GLU A 43 -10.27 32.94 -22.13
N LYS A 44 -9.49 32.65 -23.19
CA LYS A 44 -9.87 32.92 -24.58
C LYS A 44 -11.13 32.15 -25.00
N ASN A 45 -11.14 30.84 -24.82
CA ASN A 45 -12.22 29.98 -25.33
C ASN A 45 -13.49 30.08 -24.48
N HIS A 46 -13.38 30.29 -23.16
CA HIS A 46 -14.58 30.53 -22.34
C HIS A 46 -15.27 31.83 -22.71
N THR A 47 -14.51 32.90 -23.00
CA THR A 47 -15.09 34.15 -23.51
C THR A 47 -15.78 33.96 -24.87
N LEU A 48 -15.17 33.16 -25.77
CA LEU A 48 -15.73 32.90 -27.11
C LEU A 48 -17.04 32.09 -27.06
N HIS A 49 -17.17 31.19 -26.10
CA HIS A 49 -18.28 30.24 -25.97
C HIS A 49 -19.21 30.56 -24.79
N ASN A 50 -19.28 31.83 -24.36
CA ASN A 50 -20.20 32.29 -23.29
C ASN A 50 -20.11 31.47 -21.98
N GLY A 51 -18.90 31.05 -21.62
CA GLY A 51 -18.60 30.32 -20.39
C GLY A 51 -18.04 31.21 -19.30
N ASP A 52 -18.43 30.92 -18.06
CA ASP A 52 -17.88 31.57 -16.87
C ASP A 52 -16.86 30.64 -16.20
N ILE A 53 -15.61 31.09 -16.07
CA ILE A 53 -14.61 30.40 -15.24
C ILE A 53 -14.84 30.83 -13.79
N LEU A 54 -15.13 29.87 -12.93
CA LEU A 54 -15.47 30.14 -11.53
C LEU A 54 -14.24 30.05 -10.63
N GLN A 55 -13.40 29.05 -10.87
CA GLN A 55 -12.23 28.80 -10.03
C GLN A 55 -11.14 28.00 -10.74
N TYR A 56 -9.89 28.32 -10.43
CA TYR A 56 -8.71 27.50 -10.75
C TYR A 56 -8.24 26.76 -9.49
N TYR A 57 -7.92 25.48 -9.62
CA TYR A 57 -7.39 24.62 -8.55
C TYR A 57 -5.99 24.13 -8.90
N GLY A 58 -5.00 25.04 -8.90
CA GLY A 58 -3.65 24.69 -9.34
C GLY A 58 -3.60 24.37 -10.84
N ASP A 59 -3.67 23.09 -11.18
CA ASP A 59 -3.71 22.47 -12.50
C ASP A 59 -5.11 22.15 -13.03
N GLY A 60 -6.14 22.20 -12.17
CA GLY A 60 -7.53 22.02 -12.57
C GLY A 60 -8.33 23.31 -12.73
N THR A 61 -9.49 23.23 -13.39
CA THR A 61 -10.44 24.35 -13.54
C THR A 61 -11.88 23.90 -13.35
N LEU A 62 -12.69 24.77 -12.73
CA LEU A 62 -14.14 24.68 -12.68
C LEU A 62 -14.77 25.84 -13.45
N SER A 63 -15.57 25.50 -14.45
CA SER A 63 -16.31 26.45 -15.28
C SER A 63 -17.77 26.07 -15.42
N VAL A 64 -18.62 27.05 -15.73
CA VAL A 64 -20.05 26.83 -15.99
C VAL A 64 -20.50 27.50 -17.27
N PHE A 65 -21.50 26.88 -17.91
CA PHE A 65 -22.12 27.38 -19.14
C PHE A 65 -23.64 27.27 -19.03
N SER A 66 -24.35 28.15 -19.73
CA SER A 66 -25.81 28.08 -19.87
C SER A 66 -26.29 27.09 -20.94
N SER A 67 -25.39 26.61 -21.82
CA SER A 67 -25.71 25.75 -22.96
C SER A 67 -24.77 24.54 -23.04
N GLY A 68 -25.34 23.33 -23.19
CA GLY A 68 -24.57 22.10 -23.40
C GLY A 68 -23.73 22.12 -24.67
N LEU A 69 -24.27 22.72 -25.74
CA LEU A 69 -23.58 22.82 -27.02
C LEU A 69 -22.33 23.69 -26.91
N GLU A 70 -22.48 24.91 -26.40
CA GLU A 70 -21.37 25.86 -26.25
C GLU A 70 -20.27 25.31 -25.33
N ALA A 71 -20.67 24.64 -24.25
CA ALA A 71 -19.74 24.03 -23.31
C ALA A 71 -18.87 22.95 -23.99
N VAL A 72 -19.47 22.08 -24.79
CA VAL A 72 -18.75 20.99 -25.45
C VAL A 72 -17.90 21.50 -26.62
N GLU A 73 -18.37 22.51 -27.36
CA GLU A 73 -17.55 23.21 -28.38
C GLU A 73 -16.34 23.90 -27.77
N CYS A 74 -16.51 24.53 -26.61
CA CYS A 74 -15.42 25.12 -25.85
C CYS A 74 -14.38 24.06 -25.47
N ALA A 75 -14.83 22.93 -24.89
CA ALA A 75 -13.96 21.82 -24.52
C ALA A 75 -13.19 21.26 -25.73
N ILE A 76 -13.85 21.06 -26.88
CA ILE A 76 -13.21 20.59 -28.11
C ILE A 76 -12.13 21.57 -28.58
N THR A 77 -12.43 22.87 -28.58
CA THR A 77 -11.51 23.91 -29.05
C THR A 77 -10.29 24.03 -28.15
N ILE A 78 -10.50 24.01 -26.82
CA ILE A 78 -9.43 23.98 -25.82
C ILE A 78 -8.55 22.75 -26.02
N GLN A 79 -9.15 21.55 -26.09
CA GLN A 79 -8.39 20.31 -26.21
C GLN A 79 -7.54 20.29 -27.48
N LYS A 80 -8.09 20.74 -28.62
CA LYS A 80 -7.36 20.87 -29.89
C LYS A 80 -6.23 21.89 -29.82
N ALA A 81 -6.45 23.04 -29.20
CA ALA A 81 -5.42 24.07 -29.05
C ALA A 81 -4.25 23.55 -28.21
N LEU A 82 -4.56 22.89 -27.10
CA LEU A 82 -3.57 22.36 -26.16
C LEU A 82 -2.75 21.18 -26.72
N GLN A 83 -3.20 20.53 -27.80
CA GLN A 83 -2.47 19.41 -28.43
C GLN A 83 -1.46 19.81 -29.52
N LYS A 84 -1.43 21.07 -29.99
CA LYS A 84 -0.60 21.46 -31.15
C LYS A 84 0.91 21.55 -30.86
N GLU A 85 1.31 22.43 -29.94
CA GLU A 85 2.72 22.72 -29.62
C GLU A 85 2.90 22.68 -28.10
N ASN A 86 3.90 21.99 -27.54
CA ASN A 86 4.03 21.80 -26.09
C ASN A 86 2.74 21.26 -25.45
N THR A 87 2.41 20.02 -25.79
CA THR A 87 1.17 19.33 -25.43
C THR A 87 0.85 19.42 -23.95
N VAL A 88 -0.34 19.94 -23.63
CA VAL A 88 -0.87 19.89 -22.26
C VAL A 88 -1.83 18.71 -22.15
N PRO A 89 -1.52 17.70 -21.32
CA PRO A 89 -2.30 16.46 -21.21
C PRO A 89 -3.59 16.68 -20.40
N LEU A 90 -4.49 17.51 -20.92
CA LEU A 90 -5.76 17.86 -20.28
C LEU A 90 -6.77 16.71 -20.38
N ARG A 91 -7.47 16.41 -19.29
CA ARG A 91 -8.70 15.60 -19.29
C ARG A 91 -9.89 16.47 -18.87
N VAL A 92 -11.07 16.18 -19.42
CA VAL A 92 -12.27 16.99 -19.26
C VAL A 92 -13.46 16.11 -18.88
N GLY A 93 -14.24 16.54 -17.87
CA GLY A 93 -15.50 15.93 -17.48
C GLY A 93 -16.62 16.93 -17.33
N MET A 94 -17.79 16.59 -17.87
CA MET A 94 -18.92 17.53 -17.98
C MET A 94 -20.26 16.92 -17.59
N HIS A 95 -21.08 17.72 -16.91
CA HIS A 95 -22.42 17.32 -16.49
C HIS A 95 -23.41 18.51 -16.50
N LEU A 96 -24.67 18.24 -16.87
CA LEU A 96 -25.77 19.20 -16.80
C LEU A 96 -26.57 19.01 -15.51
N GLY A 97 -26.49 19.95 -14.57
CA GLY A 97 -27.09 19.79 -13.25
C GLY A 97 -27.47 21.10 -12.57
N ASP A 98 -28.17 20.99 -11.45
CA ASP A 98 -28.45 22.12 -10.58
C ASP A 98 -27.17 22.55 -9.87
N ILE A 99 -26.93 23.87 -9.86
CA ILE A 99 -25.90 24.50 -9.04
C ILE A 99 -26.52 25.58 -8.15
N VAL A 100 -25.94 25.77 -6.96
CA VAL A 100 -26.23 26.91 -6.09
C VAL A 100 -25.02 27.83 -6.11
N PHE A 101 -25.25 29.10 -6.44
CA PHE A 101 -24.24 30.16 -6.43
C PHE A 101 -24.54 31.14 -5.30
N ASP A 102 -23.57 31.41 -4.43
CA ASP A 102 -23.72 32.37 -3.33
C ASP A 102 -22.85 33.63 -3.43
N GLY A 103 -22.21 33.84 -4.59
CA GLY A 103 -21.36 35.00 -4.86
C GLY A 103 -19.87 34.71 -4.75
N THR A 104 -19.49 33.62 -4.08
CA THR A 104 -18.08 33.24 -3.87
C THR A 104 -17.78 31.78 -4.21
N GLU A 105 -18.74 30.87 -4.04
CA GLU A 105 -18.54 29.44 -4.28
C GLU A 105 -19.72 28.82 -5.03
N VAL A 106 -19.47 27.67 -5.68
CA VAL A 106 -20.46 26.90 -6.44
C VAL A 106 -20.54 25.49 -5.88
N TYR A 107 -21.71 25.11 -5.39
CA TYR A 107 -21.94 23.79 -4.78
C TYR A 107 -23.26 23.17 -5.21
N GLY A 108 -23.30 21.84 -5.22
CA GLY A 108 -24.46 21.05 -5.61
C GLY A 108 -24.08 19.68 -6.17
N ASP A 109 -25.05 18.78 -6.26
CA ASP A 109 -24.86 17.41 -6.77
C ASP A 109 -24.26 17.41 -8.19
N GLY A 110 -24.60 18.42 -9.01
CA GLY A 110 -24.07 18.56 -10.35
C GLY A 110 -22.56 18.79 -10.41
N VAL A 111 -22.01 19.56 -9.46
CA VAL A 111 -20.57 19.84 -9.33
C VAL A 111 -19.81 18.57 -8.94
N ASN A 112 -20.35 17.83 -7.97
CA ASN A 112 -19.79 16.55 -7.55
C ASN A 112 -19.81 15.53 -8.70
N LEU A 113 -20.88 15.45 -9.48
CA LEU A 113 -20.94 14.51 -10.59
C LEU A 113 -19.96 14.88 -11.71
N ALA A 114 -19.86 16.16 -12.11
CA ALA A 114 -18.94 16.61 -13.15
C ALA A 114 -17.47 16.30 -12.82
N SER A 115 -17.04 16.60 -11.59
CA SER A 115 -15.67 16.29 -11.13
C SER A 115 -15.38 14.78 -11.13
N ARG A 116 -16.36 13.94 -10.80
CA ARG A 116 -16.17 12.47 -10.84
C ARG A 116 -16.07 11.93 -12.26
N ILE A 117 -16.75 12.55 -13.21
CA ILE A 117 -16.64 12.21 -14.64
C ILE A 117 -15.26 12.62 -15.17
N GLU A 118 -14.77 13.80 -14.78
CA GLU A 118 -13.43 14.28 -15.14
C GLU A 118 -12.36 13.29 -14.67
N SER A 119 -12.45 12.84 -13.42
CA SER A 119 -11.43 11.96 -12.84
C SER A 119 -11.40 10.56 -13.46
N LEU A 120 -12.44 10.14 -14.19
CA LEU A 120 -12.42 8.90 -15.00
C LEU A 120 -11.57 9.05 -16.26
N GLY A 121 -11.43 10.27 -16.77
CA GLY A 121 -10.82 10.58 -18.05
C GLY A 121 -9.33 10.34 -18.10
N ILE A 122 -8.85 10.03 -19.31
CA ILE A 122 -7.43 10.01 -19.66
C ILE A 122 -7.03 11.34 -20.31
N ALA A 123 -5.72 11.60 -20.40
CA ALA A 123 -5.19 12.76 -21.12
C ALA A 123 -5.72 12.80 -22.57
N GLY A 124 -6.24 13.95 -23.01
CA GLY A 124 -6.80 14.11 -24.33
C GLY A 124 -8.31 13.84 -24.45
N SER A 125 -8.96 13.34 -23.40
CA SER A 125 -10.36 12.91 -23.46
C SER A 125 -11.35 13.95 -22.93
N ILE A 126 -12.55 13.95 -23.52
CA ILE A 126 -13.70 14.74 -23.07
C ILE A 126 -14.86 13.78 -22.78
N LEU A 127 -15.24 13.69 -21.52
CA LEU A 127 -16.28 12.79 -21.02
C LEU A 127 -17.54 13.55 -20.58
N LEU A 128 -18.69 13.02 -20.93
CA LEU A 128 -20.00 13.62 -20.70
C LEU A 128 -20.90 12.64 -19.93
N SER A 129 -21.71 13.17 -19.01
CA SER A 129 -22.85 12.42 -18.47
C SER A 129 -23.92 12.18 -19.54
N GLY A 130 -24.72 11.11 -19.39
CA GLY A 130 -25.88 10.86 -20.27
C GLY A 130 -26.85 12.05 -20.38
N LYS A 131 -27.09 12.77 -19.28
CA LYS A 131 -27.98 13.94 -19.27
C LYS A 131 -27.48 15.10 -20.13
N LEU A 132 -26.17 15.33 -20.18
CA LEU A 132 -25.57 16.33 -21.07
C LEU A 132 -25.54 15.82 -22.52
N ASN A 133 -25.26 14.54 -22.72
CA ASN A 133 -25.30 13.91 -24.03
C ASN A 133 -26.69 14.01 -24.69
N ASP A 134 -27.77 13.96 -23.89
CA ASP A 134 -29.14 14.13 -24.40
C ASP A 134 -29.36 15.48 -25.09
N GLU A 135 -28.71 16.56 -24.64
CA GLU A 135 -28.78 17.87 -25.30
C GLU A 135 -28.07 17.88 -26.67
N LEU A 136 -27.09 17.01 -26.87
CA LEU A 136 -26.27 16.96 -28.09
C LEU A 136 -26.84 16.07 -29.19
N LYS A 137 -27.88 15.26 -28.91
CA LYS A 137 -28.45 14.28 -29.85
C LYS A 137 -28.88 14.89 -31.20
N ASN A 138 -29.25 16.17 -31.22
CA ASN A 138 -29.68 16.89 -32.42
C ASN A 138 -28.53 17.62 -33.14
N HIS A 139 -27.28 17.47 -32.69
CA HIS A 139 -26.11 18.18 -33.20
C HIS A 139 -25.08 17.18 -33.78
N PRO A 140 -25.27 16.71 -35.03
CA PRO A 140 -24.48 15.61 -35.60
C PRO A 140 -23.00 15.94 -35.84
N HIS A 141 -22.62 17.22 -35.77
CA HIS A 141 -21.23 17.67 -35.88
C HIS A 141 -20.40 17.45 -34.60
N ILE A 142 -21.03 17.04 -33.50
CA ILE A 142 -20.38 16.61 -32.25
C ILE A 142 -20.77 15.15 -31.98
N PRO A 143 -20.10 14.18 -32.62
CA PRO A 143 -20.41 12.78 -32.41
C PRO A 143 -20.01 12.37 -30.99
N THR A 144 -20.83 11.55 -30.34
CA THR A 144 -20.53 10.96 -29.03
C THR A 144 -20.61 9.44 -29.08
N LEU A 145 -19.87 8.78 -28.19
CA LEU A 145 -19.83 7.33 -28.06
C LEU A 145 -20.15 6.94 -26.62
N SER A 146 -21.16 6.10 -26.39
CA SER A 146 -21.41 5.52 -25.06
C SER A 146 -20.28 4.58 -24.69
N LEU A 147 -19.70 4.79 -23.51
CA LEU A 147 -18.70 3.93 -22.89
C LEU A 147 -19.32 2.95 -21.88
N GLY A 148 -20.64 3.04 -21.68
CA GLY A 148 -21.41 2.24 -20.75
C GLY A 148 -21.69 2.94 -19.42
N HIS A 149 -22.24 2.17 -18.48
CA HIS A 149 -22.60 2.65 -17.15
C HIS A 149 -21.45 2.44 -16.16
N PHE A 150 -21.06 3.50 -15.46
CA PHE A 150 -19.98 3.52 -14.47
C PHE A 150 -20.56 3.81 -13.09
N SER A 151 -20.03 3.12 -12.07
CA SER A 151 -20.31 3.46 -10.67
C SER A 151 -19.34 4.53 -10.22
N LEU A 152 -19.85 5.71 -9.85
CA LEU A 152 -19.05 6.85 -9.42
C LEU A 152 -19.10 6.98 -7.88
N LYS A 153 -17.99 7.38 -7.26
CA LYS A 153 -17.90 7.57 -5.80
C LYS A 153 -18.99 8.53 -5.32
N ASN A 154 -19.76 8.11 -4.30
CA ASN A 154 -20.87 8.86 -3.69
C ASN A 154 -22.05 9.17 -4.64
N ILE A 155 -22.19 8.45 -5.76
CA ILE A 155 -23.37 8.55 -6.64
C ILE A 155 -24.18 7.25 -6.53
N ALA A 156 -25.44 7.36 -6.09
CA ALA A 156 -26.25 6.20 -5.71
C ALA A 156 -26.62 5.25 -6.87
N LYS A 157 -26.69 5.78 -8.10
CA LYS A 157 -27.01 5.00 -9.31
C LYS A 157 -25.85 5.05 -10.30
N PRO A 158 -25.55 3.95 -11.02
CA PRO A 158 -24.60 3.99 -12.11
C PRO A 158 -24.99 5.05 -13.14
N VAL A 159 -24.00 5.81 -13.60
CA VAL A 159 -24.18 6.89 -14.57
C VAL A 159 -23.62 6.43 -15.90
N GLU A 160 -24.40 6.59 -16.96
CA GLU A 160 -23.90 6.36 -18.31
C GLU A 160 -22.95 7.48 -18.72
N ILE A 161 -21.76 7.09 -19.19
CA ILE A 161 -20.69 8.01 -19.59
C ILE A 161 -20.49 7.91 -21.10
N PHE A 162 -20.36 9.07 -21.73
CA PHE A 162 -20.12 9.23 -23.15
C PHE A 162 -18.77 9.91 -23.37
N ALA A 163 -18.03 9.52 -24.40
CA ALA A 163 -16.88 10.27 -24.88
C ALA A 163 -17.24 11.07 -26.14
N VAL A 164 -16.70 12.27 -26.26
CA VAL A 164 -16.76 13.06 -27.50
C VAL A 164 -15.81 12.44 -28.53
N ARG A 165 -16.35 12.07 -29.68
CA ARG A 165 -15.61 11.48 -30.81
C ARG A 165 -15.42 12.55 -31.89
N ASN A 166 -14.41 13.39 -31.72
CA ASN A 166 -14.03 14.42 -32.69
C ASN A 166 -12.55 14.25 -33.08
N GLU A 167 -12.16 14.74 -34.26
CA GLU A 167 -10.78 14.68 -34.73
C GLU A 167 -9.84 15.40 -33.75
N GLY A 168 -8.73 14.77 -33.36
CA GLY A 168 -7.83 15.31 -32.34
C GLY A 168 -8.34 15.17 -30.89
N ILE A 169 -9.44 14.47 -30.63
CA ILE A 169 -9.88 14.13 -29.26
C ILE A 169 -9.61 12.65 -29.02
N GLN A 170 -8.97 12.32 -27.90
CA GLN A 170 -8.76 10.92 -27.54
C GLN A 170 -10.07 10.31 -27.04
N VAL A 171 -10.48 9.21 -27.67
CA VAL A 171 -11.64 8.42 -27.24
C VAL A 171 -11.11 7.22 -26.45
N PRO A 172 -11.27 7.19 -25.12
CA PRO A 172 -10.80 6.06 -24.31
C PRO A 172 -11.62 4.81 -24.60
N SER A 173 -10.97 3.65 -24.52
CA SER A 173 -11.68 2.38 -24.40
C SER A 173 -12.19 2.21 -22.96
N ARG A 174 -13.17 1.33 -22.74
CA ARG A 174 -13.68 1.06 -21.40
C ARG A 174 -12.60 0.58 -20.42
N SER A 175 -11.58 -0.14 -20.90
CA SER A 175 -10.44 -0.58 -20.08
C SER A 175 -9.47 0.54 -19.71
N ASP A 176 -9.48 1.66 -20.43
CA ASP A 176 -8.62 2.82 -20.14
C ASP A 176 -9.22 3.72 -19.06
N LEU A 177 -10.53 3.58 -18.81
CA LEU A 177 -11.23 4.32 -17.76
C LEU A 177 -11.05 3.63 -16.41
N SER A 178 -10.49 4.35 -15.44
CA SER A 178 -10.39 3.85 -14.07
C SER A 178 -11.78 3.89 -13.43
N GLU A 179 -12.55 2.79 -13.49
CA GLU A 179 -13.66 2.60 -12.53
C GLU A 179 -13.07 2.78 -11.13
N VAL A 180 -13.66 3.65 -10.29
CA VAL A 180 -13.34 3.67 -8.87
C VAL A 180 -13.51 2.24 -8.39
N PRO A 181 -12.45 1.55 -7.92
CA PRO A 181 -12.61 0.23 -7.37
C PRO A 181 -13.66 0.35 -6.27
N LYS A 182 -14.69 -0.49 -6.32
CA LYS A 182 -15.77 -0.54 -5.31
C LYS A 182 -15.27 -0.96 -3.91
N ASN A 183 -13.96 -0.99 -3.70
CA ASN A 183 -13.31 -1.10 -2.41
C ASN A 183 -12.60 0.23 -2.18
N GLU A 184 -13.09 1.03 -1.22
CA GLU A 184 -12.15 1.75 -0.38
C GLU A 184 -11.08 0.73 0.04
N SER A 185 -9.81 0.99 -0.27
CA SER A 185 -8.75 0.06 0.10
C SER A 185 -8.82 -0.12 1.60
N LYS A 186 -9.17 -1.32 2.07
CA LYS A 186 -9.22 -1.66 3.49
C LYS A 186 -7.79 -1.71 4.00
N THR A 187 -7.24 -0.56 4.34
CA THR A 187 -5.84 -0.39 4.74
C THR A 187 -5.77 0.23 6.14
N ILE A 188 -4.87 -0.31 6.95
CA ILE A 188 -4.62 0.18 8.30
C ILE A 188 -3.12 0.23 8.61
N ALA A 189 -2.69 1.30 9.28
CA ALA A 189 -1.42 1.33 9.98
C ALA A 189 -1.65 1.30 11.49
N VAL A 190 -0.84 0.53 12.21
CA VAL A 190 -0.84 0.50 13.69
C VAL A 190 0.41 1.23 14.15
N LEU A 191 0.24 2.45 14.65
CA LEU A 191 1.35 3.26 15.14
C LEU A 191 1.85 2.73 16.49
N PRO A 192 3.15 2.92 16.82
CA PRO A 192 3.71 2.52 18.10
C PRO A 192 2.93 3.07 19.28
N PHE A 193 2.44 2.19 20.15
CA PHE A 193 1.70 2.58 21.34
C PHE A 193 2.62 3.33 22.31
N VAL A 194 2.09 4.41 22.89
CA VAL A 194 2.84 5.27 23.81
C VAL A 194 2.93 4.61 25.19
N ASN A 195 4.14 4.49 25.74
CA ASN A 195 4.32 4.08 27.14
C ASN A 195 3.92 5.25 28.08
N MET A 196 2.82 5.08 28.81
CA MET A 196 2.32 6.01 29.83
C MET A 196 2.56 5.51 31.26
N SER A 197 3.46 4.54 31.43
CA SER A 197 3.92 4.05 32.73
C SER A 197 4.94 5.01 33.36
N SER A 198 5.10 4.96 34.68
CA SER A 198 6.15 5.74 35.36
C SER A 198 7.56 5.22 35.08
N ASN A 199 7.69 3.94 34.73
CA ASN A 199 8.96 3.32 34.37
C ASN A 199 9.13 3.30 32.84
N THR A 200 10.19 3.95 32.35
CA THR A 200 10.58 3.94 30.93
C THR A 200 10.99 2.56 30.45
N ASP A 201 11.46 1.68 31.35
CA ASP A 201 11.84 0.31 31.01
C ASP A 201 10.66 -0.52 30.51
N ASN A 202 9.41 -0.09 30.71
CA ASN A 202 8.22 -0.78 30.23
C ASN A 202 7.91 -0.55 28.74
N GLU A 203 8.73 0.22 28.03
CA GLU A 203 8.53 0.51 26.61
C GLU A 203 8.56 -0.76 25.73
N TYR A 204 9.31 -1.80 26.14
CA TYR A 204 9.29 -3.10 25.45
C TYR A 204 7.89 -3.68 25.35
N PHE A 205 7.06 -3.42 26.36
CA PHE A 205 5.73 -3.98 26.44
C PHE A 205 4.75 -3.23 25.51
N SER A 206 4.85 -1.90 25.43
CA SER A 206 4.03 -1.13 24.48
C SER A 206 4.41 -1.41 23.03
N ASP A 207 5.70 -1.55 22.74
CA ASP A 207 6.19 -1.93 21.41
C ASP A 207 5.77 -3.36 21.05
N GLY A 208 5.90 -4.30 22.00
CA GLY A 208 5.45 -5.68 21.82
C GLY A 208 3.95 -5.79 21.56
N MET A 209 3.13 -5.06 22.32
CA MET A 209 1.67 -5.01 22.09
C MET A 209 1.32 -4.46 20.70
N THR A 210 2.02 -3.41 20.26
CA THR A 210 1.83 -2.84 18.92
C THR A 210 2.11 -3.90 17.84
N GLU A 211 3.22 -4.62 17.98
CA GLU A 211 3.65 -5.64 17.03
C GLU A 211 2.69 -6.84 16.98
N GLU A 212 2.19 -7.28 18.13
CA GLU A 212 1.20 -8.35 18.19
C GLU A 212 -0.13 -7.95 17.52
N ILE A 213 -0.58 -6.71 17.69
CA ILE A 213 -1.77 -6.22 16.98
C ILE A 213 -1.52 -6.15 15.47
N ILE A 214 -0.34 -5.71 15.01
CA ILE A 214 0.03 -5.73 13.58
C ILE A 214 -0.08 -7.16 13.04
N ASN A 215 0.51 -8.13 13.74
CA ASN A 215 0.54 -9.53 13.34
C ASN A 215 -0.85 -10.17 13.32
N ALA A 216 -1.68 -9.87 14.33
CA ALA A 216 -3.05 -10.35 14.42
C ALA A 216 -3.92 -9.83 13.26
N LEU A 217 -3.85 -8.52 13.00
CA LEU A 217 -4.62 -7.90 11.92
C LEU A 217 -4.13 -8.32 10.53
N ALA A 218 -2.84 -8.59 10.35
CA ALA A 218 -2.26 -8.99 9.06
C ALA A 218 -2.78 -10.35 8.55
N LYS A 219 -3.27 -11.20 9.45
CA LYS A 219 -3.88 -12.50 9.10
C LYS A 219 -5.29 -12.36 8.50
N ILE A 220 -5.93 -11.21 8.64
CA ILE A 220 -7.29 -10.98 8.18
C ILE A 220 -7.32 -10.85 6.65
N LYS A 221 -7.94 -11.82 5.99
CA LYS A 221 -8.07 -11.83 4.52
C LYS A 221 -8.88 -10.61 4.05
N GLY A 222 -8.26 -9.82 3.18
CA GLY A 222 -8.88 -8.61 2.61
C GLY A 222 -8.65 -7.33 3.40
N LEU A 223 -7.92 -7.39 4.52
CA LEU A 223 -7.36 -6.23 5.22
C LEU A 223 -5.87 -6.11 4.88
N LYS A 224 -5.42 -4.91 4.53
CA LYS A 224 -3.99 -4.61 4.29
C LYS A 224 -3.45 -3.88 5.51
N VAL A 225 -2.43 -4.43 6.15
CA VAL A 225 -1.82 -3.87 7.36
C VAL A 225 -0.40 -3.41 7.05
N THR A 226 -0.08 -2.17 7.38
CA THR A 226 1.28 -1.64 7.24
C THR A 226 2.26 -2.42 8.11
N SER A 227 3.48 -2.65 7.60
CA SER A 227 4.53 -3.37 8.32
C SER A 227 4.98 -2.61 9.58
N ARG A 228 5.57 -3.36 10.50
CA ARG A 228 6.24 -2.82 11.69
C ARG A 228 7.30 -1.78 11.30
N THR A 229 8.15 -2.05 10.32
CA THR A 229 9.23 -1.15 9.89
C THR A 229 8.69 0.23 9.51
N SER A 230 7.67 0.25 8.66
CA SER A 230 7.05 1.48 8.19
C SER A 230 6.26 2.21 9.28
N ALA A 231 5.55 1.49 10.15
CA ALA A 231 4.85 2.12 11.28
C ALA A 231 5.83 2.73 12.29
N PHE A 232 6.90 2.01 12.64
CA PHE A 232 7.89 2.45 13.63
C PHE A 232 8.80 3.56 13.09
N HIS A 233 8.87 3.77 11.77
CA HIS A 233 9.52 4.95 11.19
C HIS A 233 8.93 6.26 11.73
N PHE A 234 7.67 6.25 12.21
CA PHE A 234 7.01 7.41 12.81
C PHE A 234 7.10 7.47 14.34
N LYS A 235 7.76 6.51 14.98
CA LYS A 235 7.94 6.51 16.44
C LYS A 235 8.65 7.79 16.88
N ASN A 236 8.11 8.45 17.90
CA ASN A 236 8.62 9.72 18.44
C ASN A 236 8.67 10.89 17.44
N LYS A 237 7.99 10.79 16.28
CA LYS A 237 7.83 11.90 15.34
C LYS A 237 6.48 12.59 15.59
N ASN A 238 6.50 13.91 15.66
CA ASN A 238 5.29 14.71 15.86
C ASN A 238 4.80 15.24 14.50
N LEU A 239 4.07 14.39 13.76
CA LEU A 239 3.45 14.74 12.47
C LEU A 239 1.93 14.60 12.57
N PRO A 240 1.15 15.39 11.80
CA PRO A 240 -0.30 15.21 11.71
C PRO A 240 -0.67 13.81 11.20
N ILE A 241 -1.74 13.21 11.73
CA ILE A 241 -2.19 11.86 11.36
C ILE A 241 -2.52 11.76 9.86
N ALA A 242 -3.10 12.82 9.28
CA ALA A 242 -3.35 12.89 7.84
C ALA A 242 -2.06 12.73 7.01
N GLU A 243 -0.97 13.38 7.42
CA GLU A 243 0.33 13.27 6.73
C GLU A 243 0.94 11.87 6.90
N ILE A 244 0.84 11.28 8.10
CA ILE A 244 1.30 9.91 8.34
C ILE A 244 0.51 8.93 7.47
N GLY A 245 -0.82 9.08 7.41
CA GLY A 245 -1.70 8.24 6.61
C GLY A 245 -1.43 8.34 5.11
N GLU A 246 -1.12 9.54 4.60
CA GLU A 246 -0.68 9.74 3.21
C GLU A 246 0.65 9.03 2.94
N LYS A 247 1.66 9.24 3.78
CA LYS A 247 2.99 8.61 3.62
C LYS A 247 2.94 7.08 3.73
N LEU A 248 2.03 6.55 4.53
CA LEU A 248 1.80 5.11 4.68
C LEU A 248 0.79 4.55 3.67
N ASN A 249 0.12 5.41 2.90
CA ASN A 249 -0.94 5.05 1.96
C ASN A 249 -2.07 4.21 2.60
N VAL A 250 -2.53 4.64 3.78
CA VAL A 250 -3.60 3.97 4.54
C VAL A 250 -4.84 4.84 4.70
N THR A 251 -6.01 4.20 4.76
CA THR A 251 -7.28 4.89 5.04
C THR A 251 -7.57 5.02 6.53
N THR A 252 -6.97 4.14 7.34
CA THR A 252 -7.22 4.06 8.78
C THR A 252 -5.91 4.00 9.53
N ILE A 253 -5.85 4.67 10.69
CA ILE A 253 -4.74 4.57 11.64
C ILE A 253 -5.27 4.07 12.98
N LEU A 254 -4.54 3.12 13.58
CA LEU A 254 -4.69 2.73 14.97
C LEU A 254 -3.55 3.36 15.78
N GLU A 255 -3.89 4.12 16.80
CA GLU A 255 -2.94 4.61 17.80
C GLU A 255 -3.39 4.20 19.20
N GLY A 256 -2.48 4.29 20.16
CA GLY A 256 -2.79 3.85 21.52
C GLY A 256 -1.73 4.17 22.54
N SER A 257 -2.03 3.78 23.78
CA SER A 257 -1.12 3.90 24.91
C SER A 257 -1.24 2.71 25.84
N VAL A 258 -0.14 2.39 26.52
CA VAL A 258 -0.09 1.35 27.54
C VAL A 258 0.45 1.93 28.85
N ARG A 259 -0.25 1.66 29.95
CA ARG A 259 0.20 1.97 31.31
C ARG A 259 0.23 0.69 32.14
N LEU A 260 1.42 0.34 32.61
CA LEU A 260 1.63 -0.76 33.55
C LEU A 260 1.75 -0.19 34.97
N SER A 261 1.04 -0.81 35.90
CA SER A 261 1.17 -0.53 37.34
C SER A 261 0.98 -1.82 38.13
N HIS A 262 2.04 -2.27 38.79
CA HIS A 262 2.06 -3.54 39.54
C HIS A 262 1.60 -4.71 38.65
N ASN A 263 0.50 -5.38 39.01
CA ASN A 263 -0.08 -6.49 38.25
C ASN A 263 -1.23 -6.07 37.31
N LYS A 264 -1.43 -4.76 37.11
CA LYS A 264 -2.51 -4.21 36.27
C LYS A 264 -1.95 -3.52 35.05
N MET A 265 -2.64 -3.74 33.94
CA MET A 265 -2.36 -3.14 32.65
C MET A 265 -3.58 -2.36 32.18
N ARG A 266 -3.35 -1.10 31.82
CA ARG A 266 -4.33 -0.25 31.14
C ARG A 266 -3.88 -0.02 29.70
N ILE A 267 -4.65 -0.49 28.73
CA ILE A 267 -4.42 -0.24 27.30
C ILE A 267 -5.51 0.72 26.82
N THR A 268 -5.15 1.77 26.10
CA THR A 268 -6.10 2.60 25.35
C THR A 268 -5.79 2.49 23.88
N ALA A 269 -6.79 2.21 23.05
CA ALA A 269 -6.66 2.05 21.61
C ALA A 269 -7.70 2.92 20.90
N GLN A 270 -7.31 3.55 19.78
CA GLN A 270 -8.14 4.49 19.03
C GLN A 270 -8.00 4.28 17.53
N LEU A 271 -9.12 4.24 16.83
CA LEU A 271 -9.17 4.11 15.37
C LEU A 271 -9.57 5.44 14.73
N ILE A 272 -8.77 5.86 13.76
CA ILE A 272 -8.85 7.17 13.10
C ILE A 272 -9.03 6.98 11.60
N ASP A 273 -10.03 7.63 11.00
CA ASP A 273 -10.14 7.77 9.54
C ASP A 273 -9.20 8.89 9.10
N VAL A 274 -8.22 8.55 8.25
CA VAL A 274 -7.17 9.46 7.77
C VAL A 274 -7.74 10.63 6.98
N ARG A 275 -8.85 10.43 6.25
CA ARG A 275 -9.40 11.44 5.33
C ARG A 275 -10.01 12.63 6.08
N ASP A 276 -10.66 12.32 7.19
CA ASP A 276 -11.42 13.29 7.99
C ASP A 276 -10.72 13.63 9.32
N ASP A 277 -9.52 13.07 9.56
CA ASP A 277 -8.74 13.16 10.80
C ASP A 277 -9.61 12.91 12.05
N TYR A 278 -10.43 11.85 11.97
CA TYR A 278 -11.53 11.63 12.89
C TYR A 278 -11.48 10.27 13.59
N HIS A 279 -11.55 10.30 14.93
CA HIS A 279 -11.55 9.13 15.79
C HIS A 279 -12.95 8.49 15.86
N PHE A 280 -13.17 7.43 15.09
CA PHE A 280 -14.47 6.76 15.02
C PHE A 280 -14.68 5.69 16.10
N TRP A 281 -13.60 5.23 16.73
CA TRP A 281 -13.65 4.32 17.87
C TRP A 281 -12.50 4.60 18.84
N SER A 282 -12.77 4.46 20.13
CA SER A 282 -11.78 4.52 21.21
C SER A 282 -12.24 3.64 22.34
N GLU A 283 -11.32 2.87 22.93
CA GLU A 283 -11.64 2.00 24.06
C GLU A 283 -10.46 1.88 25.03
N THR A 284 -10.79 1.68 26.31
CA THR A 284 -9.81 1.48 27.37
C THR A 284 -10.05 0.12 28.04
N PHE A 285 -9.00 -0.70 28.06
CA PHE A 285 -8.99 -2.02 28.66
C PHE A 285 -8.20 -1.98 29.95
N ASP A 286 -8.85 -2.30 31.07
CA ASP A 286 -8.21 -2.55 32.35
C ASP A 286 -8.16 -4.06 32.60
N ARG A 287 -6.97 -4.64 32.63
CA ARG A 287 -6.75 -6.09 32.70
C ARG A 287 -5.59 -6.47 33.63
N SER A 288 -5.56 -7.73 34.04
CA SER A 288 -4.41 -8.33 34.74
C SER A 288 -3.27 -8.58 33.75
N LEU A 289 -2.03 -8.45 34.20
CA LEU A 289 -0.86 -8.85 33.42
C LEU A 289 -0.81 -10.37 33.20
N GLU A 290 -1.42 -11.16 34.09
CA GLU A 290 -1.51 -12.61 33.99
C GLU A 290 -2.37 -13.08 32.81
N ASP A 291 -3.28 -12.23 32.32
CA ASP A 291 -4.18 -12.54 31.21
C ASP A 291 -3.64 -12.01 29.86
N VAL A 292 -2.37 -11.62 29.76
CA VAL A 292 -1.84 -10.86 28.60
C VAL A 292 -2.17 -11.48 27.25
N PHE A 293 -2.12 -12.81 27.11
CA PHE A 293 -2.43 -13.50 25.86
C PHE A 293 -3.93 -13.44 25.52
N ALA A 294 -4.79 -13.65 26.51
CA ALA A 294 -6.24 -13.55 26.32
C ALA A 294 -6.63 -12.12 25.93
N VAL A 295 -5.96 -11.13 26.54
CA VAL A 295 -6.19 -9.72 26.26
C VAL A 295 -5.70 -9.31 24.87
N GLN A 296 -4.57 -9.86 24.39
CA GLN A 296 -4.06 -9.56 23.04
C GLN A 296 -5.02 -9.98 21.94
N ASP A 297 -5.54 -11.21 22.00
CA ASP A 297 -6.49 -11.72 21.01
C ASP A 297 -7.85 -11.01 21.14
N GLU A 298 -8.33 -10.78 22.37
CA GLU A 298 -9.56 -10.00 22.65
C GLU A 298 -9.49 -8.60 22.03
N ILE A 299 -8.40 -7.85 22.29
CA ILE A 299 -8.21 -6.49 21.78
C ILE A 299 -8.11 -6.50 20.25
N SER A 300 -7.35 -7.43 19.67
CA SER A 300 -7.15 -7.52 18.22
C SER A 300 -8.44 -7.87 17.49
N LEU A 301 -9.21 -8.82 18.01
CA LEU A 301 -10.53 -9.17 17.50
C LEU A 301 -11.49 -8.00 17.56
N LEU A 302 -11.54 -7.29 18.69
CA LEU A 302 -12.42 -6.14 18.84
C LEU A 302 -12.04 -5.03 17.87
N ILE A 303 -10.76 -4.71 17.73
CA ILE A 303 -10.27 -3.75 16.72
C ILE A 303 -10.70 -4.18 15.32
N ALA A 304 -10.51 -5.46 14.96
CA ALA A 304 -10.92 -6.00 13.67
C ALA A 304 -12.44 -5.87 13.43
N GLU A 305 -13.26 -6.14 14.44
CA GLU A 305 -14.71 -5.97 14.37
C GLU A 305 -15.10 -4.51 14.13
N ARG A 306 -14.49 -3.58 14.87
CA ARG A 306 -14.73 -2.13 14.73
C ARG A 306 -14.28 -1.60 13.38
N LEU A 307 -13.16 -2.10 12.85
CA LEU A 307 -12.74 -1.83 11.48
C LEU A 307 -13.81 -2.32 10.50
N ARG A 308 -14.24 -3.59 10.58
CA ARG A 308 -15.25 -4.16 9.67
C ARG A 308 -16.57 -3.39 9.69
N GLU A 309 -16.95 -2.87 10.85
CA GLU A 309 -18.13 -2.02 11.03
C GLU A 309 -18.03 -0.71 10.23
N HIS A 310 -16.83 -0.13 10.12
CA HIS A 310 -16.58 1.18 9.52
C HIS A 310 -16.08 1.13 8.07
N ILE A 311 -15.11 0.26 7.74
CA ILE A 311 -14.47 0.22 6.40
C ILE A 311 -15.03 -0.87 5.47
N GLY A 312 -16.04 -1.61 5.94
CA GLY A 312 -16.74 -2.60 5.14
C GLY A 312 -16.25 -4.04 5.33
N HIS A 313 -16.91 -4.96 4.64
CA HIS A 313 -16.85 -6.39 4.97
C HIS A 313 -15.50 -7.05 4.69
N PHE A 314 -14.95 -7.74 5.68
CA PHE A 314 -13.95 -8.78 5.55
C PHE A 314 -14.28 -9.90 6.55
N GLU A 315 -13.81 -11.12 6.26
CA GLU A 315 -14.03 -12.26 7.14
C GLU A 315 -13.05 -12.19 8.33
N ILE A 316 -13.59 -12.31 9.54
CA ILE A 316 -12.81 -12.40 10.78
C ILE A 316 -13.01 -13.83 11.31
N GLU A 317 -11.91 -14.48 11.65
CA GLU A 317 -11.89 -15.79 12.30
C GLU A 317 -12.20 -15.64 13.80
N GLU A 318 -12.58 -16.72 14.49
CA GLU A 318 -12.91 -16.65 15.93
C GLU A 318 -11.69 -16.33 16.80
N GLN A 319 -10.50 -16.65 16.30
CA GLN A 319 -9.22 -16.40 16.95
C GLN A 319 -8.23 -15.91 15.89
N LEU A 320 -7.51 -14.81 16.16
CA LEU A 320 -6.50 -14.28 15.24
C LEU A 320 -5.09 -14.75 15.62
N VAL A 321 -4.86 -14.99 16.91
CA VAL A 321 -3.56 -15.42 17.43
C VAL A 321 -3.73 -16.66 18.27
N LYS A 322 -3.02 -17.74 17.93
CA LYS A 322 -2.93 -18.91 18.81
C LYS A 322 -2.19 -18.52 20.07
N ALA A 323 -2.74 -18.87 21.22
CA ALA A 323 -2.04 -18.71 22.48
C ALA A 323 -0.74 -19.52 22.45
N HIS A 324 0.33 -18.93 22.96
CA HIS A 324 1.59 -19.65 23.15
C HIS A 324 1.44 -20.54 24.38
N ASP A 325 1.79 -21.81 24.26
CA ASP A 325 1.83 -22.74 25.38
C ASP A 325 3.10 -22.51 26.21
N VAL A 326 3.22 -21.33 26.82
CA VAL A 326 4.35 -20.93 27.67
C VAL A 326 3.86 -20.05 28.83
N PRO A 327 4.54 -20.06 29.99
CA PRO A 327 4.21 -19.14 31.06
C PRO A 327 4.34 -17.67 30.63
N VAL A 328 3.44 -16.81 31.10
CA VAL A 328 3.43 -15.37 30.81
C VAL A 328 4.77 -14.72 31.12
N THR A 329 5.44 -15.13 32.20
CA THR A 329 6.76 -14.61 32.60
C THR A 329 7.84 -14.92 31.57
N ILE A 330 7.81 -16.10 30.95
CA ILE A 330 8.73 -16.49 29.88
C ILE A 330 8.49 -15.66 28.62
N TYR A 331 7.21 -15.48 28.26
CA TYR A 331 6.87 -14.68 27.10
C TYR A 331 7.17 -13.18 27.29
N GLN A 332 6.99 -12.63 28.49
CA GLN A 332 7.42 -11.27 28.80
C GLN A 332 8.93 -11.08 28.62
N ARG A 333 9.74 -12.06 29.05
CA ARG A 333 11.19 -12.05 28.79
C ARG A 333 11.48 -12.12 27.30
N TYR A 334 10.75 -12.93 26.54
CA TYR A 334 10.87 -12.99 25.09
C TYR A 334 10.55 -11.66 24.41
N LEU A 335 9.47 -10.98 24.78
CA LEU A 335 9.15 -9.64 24.26
C LEU A 335 10.25 -8.63 24.62
N ARG A 336 10.80 -8.71 25.84
CA ARG A 336 11.91 -7.86 26.27
C ARG A 336 13.18 -8.10 25.47
N SER A 337 13.51 -9.35 25.17
CA SER A 337 14.67 -9.67 24.33
C SER A 337 14.51 -9.14 22.91
N ARG A 338 13.33 -9.32 22.31
CA ARG A 338 12.99 -8.74 21.00
C ARG A 338 13.15 -7.22 20.98
N TYR A 339 12.62 -6.52 21.97
CA TYR A 339 12.75 -5.06 22.08
C TYR A 339 14.21 -4.62 22.07
N HIS A 340 15.08 -5.30 22.82
CA HIS A 340 16.51 -5.01 22.81
C HIS A 340 17.15 -5.33 21.45
N ILE A 341 16.90 -6.50 20.87
CA ILE A 341 17.45 -6.90 19.56
C ILE A 341 17.06 -5.88 18.47
N LEU A 342 15.82 -5.41 18.48
CA LEU A 342 15.27 -4.49 17.47
C LEU A 342 15.70 -3.03 17.65
N LYS A 343 16.43 -2.67 18.71
CA LYS A 343 17.15 -1.38 18.80
C LYS A 343 18.40 -1.34 17.92
N MET A 344 18.89 -2.51 17.50
CA MET A 344 20.02 -2.64 16.57
C MET A 344 21.34 -2.01 17.06
N GLY A 345 21.50 -1.80 18.37
CA GLY A 345 22.77 -1.43 18.99
C GLY A 345 23.50 -2.68 19.51
N LYS A 346 24.84 -2.74 19.41
CA LYS A 346 25.61 -3.92 19.86
C LYS A 346 25.25 -4.37 21.27
N ALA A 347 25.28 -3.43 22.22
CA ALA A 347 24.99 -3.70 23.61
C ALA A 347 23.53 -4.11 23.85
N ASP A 348 22.59 -3.62 23.04
CA ASP A 348 21.19 -4.04 23.12
C ASP A 348 21.00 -5.43 22.53
N ILE A 349 21.59 -5.74 21.37
CA ILE A 349 21.53 -7.08 20.79
C ILE A 349 22.17 -8.11 21.75
N ASP A 350 23.34 -7.80 22.31
CA ASP A 350 24.02 -8.67 23.29
C ASP A 350 23.11 -8.93 24.51
N LYS A 351 22.43 -7.89 25.05
CA LYS A 351 21.43 -8.06 26.13
C LYS A 351 20.26 -8.95 25.72
N GLY A 352 19.74 -8.78 24.51
CA GLY A 352 18.66 -9.59 23.99
C GLY A 352 19.06 -11.06 23.84
N ILE A 353 20.28 -11.32 23.34
CA ILE A 353 20.86 -12.66 23.27
C ILE A 353 20.92 -13.30 24.65
N THR A 354 21.45 -12.61 25.67
CA THR A 354 21.51 -13.15 27.04
C THR A 354 20.13 -13.53 27.58
N ILE A 355 19.11 -12.68 27.36
CA ILE A 355 17.74 -13.00 27.79
C ILE A 355 17.21 -14.24 27.05
N LEU A 356 17.51 -14.38 25.75
CA LEU A 356 17.10 -15.55 24.96
C LEU A 356 17.80 -16.84 25.40
N GLU A 357 19.08 -16.77 25.73
CA GLU A 357 19.84 -17.91 26.27
C GLU A 357 19.18 -18.45 27.54
N GLU A 358 18.86 -17.58 28.50
CA GLU A 358 18.18 -17.99 29.73
C GLU A 358 16.76 -18.55 29.45
N ILE A 359 16.02 -18.01 28.48
CA ILE A 359 14.69 -18.56 28.10
C ILE A 359 14.85 -19.97 27.50
N ILE A 360 15.86 -20.18 26.67
CA ILE A 360 16.13 -21.47 26.04
C ILE A 360 16.51 -22.52 27.09
N GLU A 361 17.25 -22.13 28.14
CA GLU A 361 17.54 -23.00 29.28
C GLU A 361 16.28 -23.37 30.06
N ASP A 362 15.41 -22.39 30.35
CA ASP A 362 14.19 -22.60 31.13
C ASP A 362 13.08 -23.33 30.34
N TRP A 363 13.01 -23.10 29.03
CA TRP A 363 11.92 -23.53 28.14
C TRP A 363 12.42 -23.95 26.74
N PRO A 364 13.13 -25.08 26.62
CA PRO A 364 13.82 -25.49 25.39
C PRO A 364 12.88 -25.89 24.24
N HIS A 365 11.59 -26.10 24.50
CA HIS A 365 10.58 -26.43 23.48
C HIS A 365 9.88 -25.20 22.91
N PHE A 366 10.28 -23.99 23.30
CA PHE A 366 9.73 -22.76 22.75
C PHE A 366 10.55 -22.32 21.52
N ALA A 367 9.97 -22.45 20.31
CA ALA A 367 10.67 -22.19 19.05
C ALA A 367 11.08 -20.71 18.83
N LEU A 368 10.27 -19.75 19.28
CA LEU A 368 10.47 -18.32 19.00
C LEU A 368 11.80 -17.75 19.54
N PRO A 369 12.28 -18.13 20.74
CA PRO A 369 13.62 -17.76 21.21
C PRO A 369 14.75 -18.14 20.25
N TYR A 370 14.67 -19.32 19.64
CA TYR A 370 15.67 -19.76 18.67
C TYR A 370 15.63 -18.91 17.40
N LEU A 371 14.45 -18.57 16.89
CA LEU A 371 14.30 -17.60 15.79
C LEU A 371 14.83 -16.22 16.18
N GLY A 372 14.64 -15.81 17.43
CA GLY A 372 15.19 -14.58 18.00
C GLY A 372 16.73 -14.57 17.99
N MET A 373 17.36 -15.69 18.35
CA MET A 373 18.82 -15.85 18.31
C MET A 373 19.33 -15.77 16.88
N HIS A 374 18.66 -16.46 15.95
CA HIS A 374 18.99 -16.38 14.52
C HIS A 374 18.91 -14.93 14.01
N LEU A 375 17.84 -14.20 14.35
CA LEU A 375 17.66 -12.80 14.00
C LEU A 375 18.76 -11.92 14.61
N ALA A 376 19.09 -12.10 15.89
CA ALA A 376 20.10 -11.31 16.59
C ALA A 376 21.48 -11.42 15.91
N TYR A 377 21.91 -12.65 15.61
CA TYR A 377 23.16 -12.87 14.89
C TYR A 377 23.10 -12.32 13.46
N THR A 378 21.99 -12.53 12.75
CA THR A 378 21.79 -11.94 11.41
C THR A 378 21.93 -10.42 11.46
N LEU A 379 21.30 -9.76 12.43
CA LEU A 379 21.38 -8.31 12.61
C LEU A 379 22.82 -7.86 12.87
N LEU A 380 23.55 -8.49 13.81
CA LEU A 380 24.96 -8.20 14.09
C LEU A 380 25.83 -8.26 12.83
N GLY A 381 25.59 -9.24 11.96
CA GLY A 381 26.24 -9.35 10.67
C GLY A 381 25.87 -8.22 9.72
N THR A 382 24.57 -7.94 9.58
CA THR A 382 24.06 -6.95 8.61
C THR A 382 24.38 -5.50 8.95
N ILE A 383 24.60 -5.17 10.22
CA ILE A 383 24.99 -3.82 10.68
C ILE A 383 26.49 -3.67 10.91
N GLY A 384 27.29 -4.69 10.55
CA GLY A 384 28.75 -4.63 10.58
C GLY A 384 29.38 -4.75 11.97
N LEU A 385 28.63 -5.19 12.99
CA LEU A 385 29.16 -5.39 14.35
C LEU A 385 29.80 -6.77 14.55
N LEU A 386 29.57 -7.69 13.61
CA LEU A 386 30.24 -8.97 13.50
C LEU A 386 30.48 -9.27 12.02
N PRO A 387 31.60 -9.90 11.62
CA PRO A 387 31.77 -10.31 10.23
C PRO A 387 30.61 -11.21 9.78
N LEU A 388 30.00 -10.88 8.64
CA LEU A 388 28.74 -11.48 8.17
C LEU A 388 28.77 -13.01 8.14
N HIS A 389 29.89 -13.61 7.68
CA HIS A 389 30.04 -15.06 7.61
C HIS A 389 30.07 -15.72 9.00
N ILE A 390 30.73 -15.09 9.98
CA ILE A 390 30.74 -15.57 11.37
C ILE A 390 29.35 -15.44 11.98
N ALA A 391 28.68 -14.32 11.71
CA ALA A 391 27.35 -14.03 12.23
C ALA A 391 26.34 -15.08 11.75
N PHE A 392 26.31 -15.38 10.45
CA PHE A 392 25.43 -16.40 9.90
C PHE A 392 25.78 -17.80 10.41
N ALA A 393 27.06 -18.14 10.51
CA ALA A 393 27.49 -19.43 11.06
C ALA A 393 27.04 -19.62 12.52
N LYS A 394 27.04 -18.57 13.33
CA LYS A 394 26.52 -18.60 14.71
C LYS A 394 24.99 -18.67 14.76
N GLY A 395 24.29 -17.99 13.85
CA GLY A 395 22.83 -17.95 13.83
C GLY A 395 22.17 -19.20 13.27
N GLN A 396 22.84 -19.95 12.38
CA GLN A 396 22.25 -21.08 11.66
C GLN A 396 21.78 -22.23 12.59
N PRO A 397 22.55 -22.69 13.59
CA PRO A 397 22.10 -23.78 14.47
C PRO A 397 20.81 -23.47 15.23
N PHE A 398 20.56 -22.20 15.54
CA PHE A 398 19.31 -21.79 16.19
C PHE A 398 18.12 -21.85 15.23
N LEU A 399 18.29 -21.42 13.97
CA LEU A 399 17.25 -21.58 12.96
C LEU A 399 16.91 -23.07 12.73
N ASP A 400 17.94 -23.92 12.63
CA ASP A 400 17.74 -25.36 12.46
C ASP A 400 16.96 -25.95 13.65
N LYS A 401 17.27 -25.51 14.88
CA LYS A 401 16.54 -25.94 16.07
C LYS A 401 15.10 -25.44 16.12
N ALA A 402 14.84 -24.20 15.67
CA ALA A 402 13.47 -23.68 15.55
C ALA A 402 12.64 -24.53 14.58
N ILE A 403 13.22 -24.89 13.43
CA ILE A 403 12.57 -25.75 12.42
C ILE A 403 12.33 -27.16 12.97
N GLU A 404 13.26 -27.70 13.78
CA GLU A 404 13.09 -29.01 14.44
C GLU A 404 11.92 -29.00 15.44
N ILE A 405 11.75 -27.89 16.18
CA ILE A 405 10.69 -27.76 17.18
C ILE A 405 9.32 -27.55 16.53
N ASP A 406 9.22 -26.64 15.56
CA ASP A 406 7.99 -26.35 14.85
C ASP A 406 8.29 -25.87 13.41
N GLU A 407 8.27 -26.82 12.47
CA GLU A 407 8.47 -26.57 11.04
C GLU A 407 7.33 -25.73 10.47
N ASP A 408 6.11 -25.84 10.98
CA ASP A 408 4.92 -25.24 10.39
C ASP A 408 4.74 -23.76 10.80
N LEU A 409 5.62 -23.21 11.64
CA LEU A 409 5.70 -21.78 11.88
C LEU A 409 5.92 -21.02 10.55
N PRO A 410 5.17 -19.92 10.30
CA PRO A 410 5.33 -19.12 9.09
C PRO A 410 6.76 -18.65 8.85
N GLU A 411 7.48 -18.25 9.90
CA GLU A 411 8.88 -17.83 9.84
C GLU A 411 9.80 -18.98 9.42
N CYS A 412 9.60 -20.18 10.00
CA CYS A 412 10.35 -21.39 9.61
C CYS A 412 10.09 -21.75 8.14
N GLN A 413 8.83 -21.75 7.71
CA GLN A 413 8.46 -22.00 6.32
C GLN A 413 9.05 -20.96 5.36
N LEU A 414 9.09 -19.68 5.76
CA LEU A 414 9.72 -18.63 4.97
C LEU A 414 11.23 -18.88 4.81
N HIS A 415 11.93 -19.22 5.89
CA HIS A 415 13.36 -19.57 5.83
C HIS A 415 13.64 -20.82 5.00
N LEU A 416 12.79 -21.85 5.08
CA LEU A 416 12.88 -23.02 4.22
C LEU A 416 12.71 -22.66 2.74
N SER A 417 11.84 -21.69 2.42
CA SER A 417 11.71 -21.17 1.05
C SER A 417 13.00 -20.51 0.56
N TYR A 418 13.69 -19.75 1.41
CA TYR A 418 15.00 -19.19 1.08
C TYR A 418 16.04 -20.28 0.85
N ALA A 419 16.14 -21.27 1.74
CA ALA A 419 17.08 -22.38 1.58
C ALA A 419 16.84 -23.14 0.25
N CYS A 420 15.58 -23.42 -0.08
CA CYS A 420 15.22 -23.98 -1.38
C CYS A 420 15.65 -23.08 -2.54
N LEU A 421 15.36 -21.78 -2.48
CA LEU A 421 15.64 -20.86 -3.58
C LEU A 421 17.13 -20.65 -3.81
N ILE A 422 17.87 -20.24 -2.78
CA ILE A 422 19.24 -19.73 -2.94
C ILE A 422 20.31 -20.79 -2.67
N GLN A 423 20.05 -21.83 -1.87
CA GLN A 423 21.06 -22.87 -1.58
C GLN A 423 20.86 -24.12 -2.45
N LYS A 424 19.61 -24.56 -2.61
CA LYS A 424 19.29 -25.80 -3.34
C LYS A 424 18.93 -25.56 -4.81
N TRP A 425 18.63 -24.31 -5.19
CA TRP A 425 18.03 -23.93 -6.48
C TRP A 425 16.78 -24.77 -6.82
N ASP A 426 16.02 -25.11 -5.78
CA ASP A 426 14.79 -25.90 -5.85
C ASP A 426 13.57 -24.96 -5.91
N LEU A 427 13.21 -24.55 -7.13
CA LEU A 427 12.05 -23.70 -7.37
C LEU A 427 10.73 -24.36 -6.90
N PRO A 428 10.45 -25.65 -7.20
CA PRO A 428 9.27 -26.34 -6.66
C PRO A 428 9.19 -26.31 -5.14
N GLY A 429 10.29 -26.61 -4.44
CA GLY A 429 10.37 -26.53 -2.98
C GLY A 429 10.14 -25.11 -2.46
N THR A 430 10.71 -24.11 -3.14
CA THR A 430 10.51 -22.69 -2.81
C THR A 430 9.02 -22.34 -2.82
N TYR A 431 8.31 -22.69 -3.89
CA TYR A 431 6.88 -22.41 -4.00
C TYR A 431 6.02 -23.19 -2.99
N LYS A 432 6.37 -24.45 -2.71
CA LYS A 432 5.72 -25.25 -1.67
C LYS A 432 5.76 -24.52 -0.32
N HIS A 433 6.94 -24.05 0.08
CA HIS A 433 7.14 -23.37 1.36
C HIS A 433 6.49 -21.98 1.37
N LEU A 434 6.61 -21.18 0.31
CA LEU A 434 5.91 -19.90 0.20
C LEU A 434 4.38 -20.05 0.27
N ASN A 435 3.81 -21.10 -0.33
CA ASN A 435 2.38 -21.35 -0.25
C ASN A 435 1.93 -21.66 1.19
N LYS A 436 2.70 -22.43 1.96
CA LYS A 436 2.43 -22.64 3.38
C LYS A 436 2.44 -21.33 4.18
N VAL A 437 3.41 -20.44 3.93
CA VAL A 437 3.44 -19.11 4.54
C VAL A 437 2.17 -18.31 4.21
N TYR A 438 1.72 -18.36 2.96
CA TYR A 438 0.51 -17.67 2.54
C TYR A 438 -0.76 -18.26 3.17
N GLU A 439 -0.85 -19.58 3.30
CA GLU A 439 -1.98 -20.28 3.91
C GLU A 439 -2.15 -19.94 5.40
N ALA A 440 -1.05 -19.74 6.13
CA ALA A 440 -1.04 -19.36 7.54
C ALA A 440 -1.38 -17.87 7.80
N GLY A 441 -1.55 -17.08 6.73
CA GLY A 441 -1.61 -15.61 6.79
C GLY A 441 -0.24 -15.03 6.41
N PRO A 442 -0.07 -14.45 5.20
CA PRO A 442 1.25 -14.14 4.67
C PRO A 442 1.96 -13.10 5.53
N LEU A 443 3.16 -13.44 5.98
CA LEU A 443 4.12 -12.48 6.53
C LEU A 443 4.40 -11.38 5.49
N VAL A 444 4.78 -10.18 5.94
CA VAL A 444 5.15 -9.08 5.04
C VAL A 444 6.24 -9.51 4.04
N ASP A 445 7.18 -10.34 4.49
CA ASP A 445 8.30 -10.83 3.70
C ASP A 445 7.91 -11.90 2.65
N TYR A 446 6.69 -12.45 2.68
CA TYR A 446 6.20 -13.35 1.63
C TYR A 446 6.22 -12.67 0.25
N TYR A 447 5.78 -11.41 0.18
CA TYR A 447 5.65 -10.67 -1.08
C TYR A 447 7.00 -10.42 -1.77
N PRO A 448 8.03 -9.85 -1.11
CA PRO A 448 9.35 -9.70 -1.74
C PRO A 448 9.99 -11.05 -2.06
N SER A 449 9.78 -12.09 -1.23
CA SER A 449 10.27 -13.44 -1.51
C SER A 449 9.70 -14.01 -2.80
N MET A 450 8.38 -13.94 -2.96
CA MET A 450 7.66 -14.36 -4.16
C MET A 450 8.12 -13.57 -5.39
N ALA A 451 8.26 -12.25 -5.25
CA ALA A 451 8.80 -11.39 -6.32
C ALA A 451 10.22 -11.82 -6.71
N SER A 452 11.10 -12.08 -5.74
CA SER A 452 12.47 -12.53 -5.98
C SER A 452 12.51 -13.87 -6.72
N THR A 453 11.68 -14.84 -6.33
CA THR A 453 11.57 -16.13 -7.02
C THR A 453 11.11 -15.93 -8.47
N LEU A 454 10.10 -15.09 -8.71
CA LEU A 454 9.60 -14.80 -10.05
C LEU A 454 10.63 -14.07 -10.92
N VAL A 455 11.48 -13.22 -10.32
CA VAL A 455 12.60 -12.58 -11.02
C VAL A 455 13.62 -13.62 -11.49
N ALA A 456 13.99 -14.59 -10.65
CA ALA A 456 14.92 -15.66 -11.05
C ALA A 456 14.41 -16.44 -12.29
N GLU A 457 13.09 -16.58 -12.42
CA GLU A 457 12.44 -17.22 -13.58
C GLU A 457 12.26 -16.29 -14.80
N GLY A 458 12.57 -15.00 -14.67
CA GLY A 458 12.33 -13.97 -15.70
C GLY A 458 10.86 -13.54 -15.83
N LYS A 459 9.99 -13.83 -14.84
CA LYS A 459 8.55 -13.52 -14.84
C LYS A 459 8.28 -12.12 -14.27
N TYR A 460 8.84 -11.08 -14.89
CA TYR A 460 8.89 -9.73 -14.33
C TYR A 460 7.52 -9.08 -14.08
N ALA A 461 6.55 -9.26 -14.98
CA ALA A 461 5.20 -8.69 -14.80
C ALA A 461 4.51 -9.24 -13.54
N ALA A 462 4.67 -10.53 -13.26
CA ALA A 462 4.15 -11.14 -12.04
C ALA A 462 4.95 -10.67 -10.82
N ALA A 463 6.28 -10.66 -10.89
CA ALA A 463 7.14 -10.16 -9.82
C ALA A 463 6.78 -8.73 -9.42
N ARG A 464 6.49 -7.87 -10.41
CA ARG A 464 6.07 -6.48 -10.21
C ARG A 464 4.80 -6.36 -9.36
N THR A 465 3.82 -7.23 -9.57
CA THR A 465 2.58 -7.25 -8.77
C THR A 465 2.88 -7.53 -7.30
N TYR A 466 3.79 -8.46 -7.01
CA TYR A 466 4.16 -8.81 -5.65
C TYR A 466 5.01 -7.72 -4.98
N ILE A 467 6.01 -7.16 -5.68
CA ILE A 467 6.86 -6.10 -5.09
C ILE A 467 6.08 -4.79 -4.87
N GLU A 468 5.11 -4.47 -5.73
CA GLU A 468 4.22 -3.32 -5.50
C GLU A 468 3.34 -3.53 -4.27
N THR A 469 2.88 -4.77 -4.05
CA THR A 469 2.17 -5.11 -2.82
C THR A 469 3.10 -5.00 -1.60
N ALA A 470 4.34 -5.48 -1.71
CA ALA A 470 5.34 -5.36 -0.64
C ALA A 470 5.62 -3.88 -0.29
N LEU A 471 5.77 -3.01 -1.28
CA LEU A 471 5.96 -1.57 -1.07
C LEU A 471 4.70 -0.85 -0.57
N GLN A 472 3.51 -1.35 -0.91
CA GLN A 472 2.27 -0.84 -0.32
C GLN A 472 2.19 -1.17 1.17
N LEU A 473 2.64 -2.36 1.57
CA LEU A 473 2.63 -2.79 2.98
C LEU A 473 3.82 -2.19 3.75
N ASP A 474 4.97 -2.02 3.11
CA ASP A 474 6.19 -1.50 3.72
C ASP A 474 6.89 -0.44 2.83
N PRO A 475 6.32 0.78 2.75
CA PRO A 475 6.84 1.87 1.92
C PRO A 475 8.19 2.43 2.36
N PHE A 476 8.71 2.06 3.53
CA PHE A 476 10.02 2.49 4.06
C PHE A 476 11.06 1.36 4.08
N SER A 477 10.80 0.21 3.43
CA SER A 477 11.77 -0.88 3.33
C SER A 477 12.79 -0.65 2.21
N SER A 478 14.07 -0.48 2.57
CA SER A 478 15.17 -0.35 1.60
C SER A 478 15.33 -1.59 0.71
N VAL A 479 15.08 -2.78 1.25
CA VAL A 479 15.14 -4.06 0.53
C VAL A 479 14.06 -4.14 -0.55
N ASN A 480 12.85 -3.63 -0.27
CA ASN A 480 11.77 -3.63 -1.25
C ASN A 480 12.06 -2.68 -2.43
N TYR A 481 12.63 -1.50 -2.17
CA TYR A 481 13.08 -0.60 -3.24
C TYR A 481 14.24 -1.20 -4.03
N HIS A 482 15.18 -1.88 -3.37
CA HIS A 482 16.25 -2.59 -4.06
C HIS A 482 15.70 -3.63 -5.03
N LEU A 483 14.80 -4.51 -4.56
CA LEU A 483 14.23 -5.56 -5.41
C LEU A 483 13.40 -4.98 -6.56
N LYS A 484 12.65 -3.89 -6.32
CA LYS A 484 11.98 -3.17 -7.42
C LYS A 484 12.97 -2.58 -8.42
N GLY A 485 14.05 -1.98 -7.95
CA GLY A 485 15.14 -1.50 -8.80
C GLY A 485 15.79 -2.63 -9.59
N PHE A 486 15.98 -3.80 -8.98
CA PHE A 486 16.52 -4.99 -9.63
C PHE A 486 15.56 -5.55 -10.70
N ILE A 487 14.26 -5.55 -10.45
CA ILE A 487 13.24 -5.87 -11.47
C ILE A 487 13.34 -4.90 -12.65
N ASP A 488 13.37 -3.60 -12.38
CA ASP A 488 13.52 -2.58 -13.42
C ASP A 488 14.85 -2.73 -14.19
N TYR A 489 15.93 -3.12 -13.50
CA TYR A 489 17.24 -3.41 -14.07
C TYR A 489 17.18 -4.61 -15.04
N CYS A 490 16.61 -5.73 -14.61
CA CYS A 490 16.43 -6.92 -15.44
C CYS A 490 15.51 -6.69 -16.66
N GLU A 491 14.56 -5.75 -16.55
CA GLU A 491 13.72 -5.29 -17.67
C GLU A 491 14.40 -4.20 -18.54
N GLU A 492 15.67 -3.90 -18.29
CA GLU A 492 16.47 -2.90 -19.02
C GLU A 492 15.90 -1.46 -18.89
N LYS A 493 15.09 -1.20 -17.87
CA LYS A 493 14.54 0.11 -17.50
C LYS A 493 15.50 0.85 -16.56
N TYR A 494 16.75 1.01 -17.00
CA TYR A 494 17.87 1.46 -16.15
C TYR A 494 17.63 2.79 -15.43
N ALA A 495 17.01 3.78 -16.08
CA ALA A 495 16.71 5.06 -15.44
C ALA A 495 15.74 4.90 -14.25
N ALA A 496 14.71 4.06 -14.39
CA ALA A 496 13.79 3.75 -13.30
C ALA A 496 14.47 2.91 -12.21
N ALA A 497 15.33 1.96 -12.60
CA ALA A 497 16.10 1.15 -11.67
C ALA A 497 16.96 2.02 -10.74
N ILE A 498 17.66 3.02 -11.30
CA ILE A 498 18.50 3.96 -10.55
C ILE A 498 17.69 4.72 -9.50
N VAL A 499 16.50 5.24 -9.85
CA VAL A 499 15.63 5.96 -8.90
C VAL A 499 15.27 5.08 -7.69
N ASN A 500 14.96 3.80 -7.92
CA ASN A 500 14.65 2.89 -6.82
C ASN A 500 15.90 2.50 -6.01
N PHE A 501 17.06 2.30 -6.66
CA PHE A 501 18.32 2.04 -5.95
C PHE A 501 18.75 3.23 -5.09
N GLU A 502 18.60 4.45 -5.60
CA GLU A 502 18.83 5.68 -4.84
C GLU A 502 17.92 5.74 -3.62
N LYS A 503 16.61 5.47 -3.80
CA LYS A 503 15.67 5.44 -2.67
C LYS A 503 16.03 4.38 -1.63
N ALA A 504 16.50 3.20 -2.05
CA ALA A 504 16.97 2.16 -1.14
C ALA A 504 18.17 2.62 -0.29
N VAL A 505 19.12 3.34 -0.90
CA VAL A 505 20.29 3.90 -0.21
C VAL A 505 19.91 5.09 0.67
N GLU A 506 18.96 5.92 0.27
CA GLU A 506 18.44 7.03 1.09
C GLU A 506 17.81 6.49 2.40
N LEU A 507 17.02 5.41 2.30
CA LEU A 507 16.38 4.78 3.45
C LEU A 507 17.37 4.05 4.36
N LYS A 508 18.43 3.49 3.78
CA LYS A 508 19.48 2.77 4.50
C LYS A 508 20.84 3.00 3.82
N SER A 509 21.62 3.94 4.35
CA SER A 509 22.86 4.42 3.73
C SER A 509 23.97 3.37 3.62
N ASP A 510 23.97 2.35 4.48
CA ASP A 510 24.89 1.21 4.47
C ASP A 510 24.42 0.05 3.57
N PHE A 511 23.32 0.21 2.81
CA PHE A 511 22.79 -0.83 1.94
C PHE A 511 23.58 -0.97 0.62
N LYS A 512 24.75 -1.60 0.71
CA LYS A 512 25.77 -1.72 -0.35
C LYS A 512 25.33 -2.50 -1.60
N THR A 513 24.32 -3.36 -1.55
CA THR A 513 23.90 -4.17 -2.71
C THR A 513 23.29 -3.31 -3.83
N SER A 514 22.57 -2.23 -3.48
CA SER A 514 21.96 -1.34 -4.47
C SER A 514 22.99 -0.53 -5.26
N THR A 515 24.16 -0.21 -4.69
CA THR A 515 25.16 0.60 -5.37
C THR A 515 25.83 -0.14 -6.52
N LEU A 516 26.00 -1.47 -6.42
CA LEU A 516 26.55 -2.28 -7.52
C LEU A 516 25.67 -2.23 -8.76
N TYR A 517 24.38 -2.55 -8.62
CA TYR A 517 23.44 -2.56 -9.74
C TYR A 517 23.15 -1.15 -10.27
N TRP A 518 23.19 -0.12 -9.40
CA TRP A 518 23.15 1.27 -9.85
C TRP A 518 24.33 1.56 -10.79
N GLY A 519 25.56 1.28 -10.35
CA GLY A 519 26.72 1.50 -11.19
C GLY A 519 26.68 0.68 -12.49
N GLN A 520 26.27 -0.58 -12.45
CA GLN A 520 26.06 -1.41 -13.65
C GLN A 520 25.00 -0.83 -14.59
N ALA A 521 23.89 -0.30 -14.06
CA ALA A 521 22.87 0.39 -14.85
C ALA A 521 23.46 1.60 -15.59
N LEU A 522 24.35 2.39 -14.95
CA LEU A 522 25.07 3.47 -15.62
C LEU A 522 25.94 2.95 -16.77
N LEU A 523 26.66 1.83 -16.58
CA LEU A 523 27.47 1.22 -17.63
C LEU A 523 26.59 0.79 -18.82
N LEU A 524 25.46 0.13 -18.57
CA LEU A 524 24.53 -0.36 -19.59
C LEU A 524 23.78 0.76 -20.32
N MET A 525 23.66 1.94 -19.70
CA MET A 525 23.18 3.16 -20.36
C MET A 525 24.24 3.83 -21.26
N GLY A 526 25.43 3.26 -21.39
CA GLY A 526 26.55 3.84 -22.13
C GLY A 526 27.26 4.98 -21.38
N LYS A 527 26.97 5.17 -20.10
CA LYS A 527 27.52 6.23 -19.25
C LYS A 527 28.74 5.74 -18.45
N ALA A 528 29.65 5.03 -19.11
CA ALA A 528 30.74 4.34 -18.43
C ALA A 528 31.68 5.27 -17.63
N LYS A 529 31.89 6.52 -18.07
CA LYS A 529 32.66 7.53 -17.32
C LYS A 529 31.95 7.96 -16.02
N GLU A 530 30.63 8.16 -16.07
CA GLU A 530 29.82 8.46 -14.88
C GLU A 530 29.83 7.27 -13.91
N GLY A 531 29.69 6.04 -14.44
CA GLY A 531 29.79 4.80 -13.66
C GLY A 531 31.16 4.63 -12.99
N LEU A 532 32.26 4.92 -13.68
CA LEU A 532 33.60 4.90 -13.09
C LEU A 532 33.71 5.87 -11.92
N ALA A 533 33.33 7.13 -12.14
CA ALA A 533 33.35 8.16 -11.10
C ALA A 533 32.42 7.83 -9.92
N PHE A 534 31.31 7.14 -10.18
CA PHE A 534 30.42 6.64 -9.13
C PHE A 534 31.10 5.57 -8.27
N PHE A 535 31.70 4.55 -8.89
CA PHE A 535 32.38 3.48 -8.15
C PHE A 535 33.62 3.98 -7.40
N GLU A 536 34.37 4.95 -7.95
CA GLU A 536 35.55 5.53 -7.29
C GLU A 536 35.22 6.26 -5.98
N LYS A 537 33.99 6.76 -5.84
CA LYS A 537 33.50 7.44 -4.63
C LYS A 537 33.04 6.49 -3.53
N LEU A 538 32.91 5.19 -3.82
CA LEU A 538 32.58 4.22 -2.77
C LEU A 538 33.73 4.17 -1.74
N PRO A 539 33.43 3.98 -0.44
CA PRO A 539 34.47 4.01 0.59
C PRO A 539 35.43 2.81 0.46
N GLN A 540 36.56 2.89 1.16
CA GLN A 540 37.68 1.96 1.05
C GLN A 540 37.88 1.23 2.39
N ASP A 541 36.91 0.41 2.80
CA ASP A 541 37.05 -0.56 3.91
C ASP A 541 37.44 -1.97 3.39
N GLU A 542 37.93 -2.87 4.26
CA GLU A 542 38.43 -4.22 3.89
C GLU A 542 37.39 -5.09 3.13
N THR A 543 36.09 -4.82 3.28
CA THR A 543 35.01 -5.53 2.56
C THR A 543 34.50 -4.78 1.32
N GLU A 544 34.66 -3.46 1.31
CA GLU A 544 34.31 -2.54 0.23
C GLU A 544 35.33 -2.53 -0.89
N ASP A 545 36.58 -2.89 -0.59
CA ASP A 545 37.66 -2.89 -1.59
C ASP A 545 37.27 -3.74 -2.81
N VAL A 546 36.67 -4.92 -2.60
CA VAL A 546 36.27 -5.81 -3.71
C VAL A 546 35.10 -5.28 -4.53
N MET A 547 34.13 -4.58 -3.91
CA MET A 547 32.98 -4.02 -4.64
C MET A 547 33.39 -2.81 -5.46
N ARG A 548 34.19 -1.91 -4.88
CA ARG A 548 34.78 -0.77 -5.58
C ARG A 548 35.74 -1.24 -6.68
N LEU A 549 36.60 -2.22 -6.40
CA LEU A 549 37.48 -2.84 -7.38
C LEU A 549 36.69 -3.45 -8.53
N GLY A 550 35.68 -4.27 -8.25
CA GLY A 550 34.83 -4.86 -9.28
C GLY A 550 34.08 -3.81 -10.10
N GLY A 551 33.49 -2.82 -9.43
CA GLY A 551 32.82 -1.69 -10.07
C GLY A 551 33.71 -0.91 -11.03
N THR A 552 34.86 -0.44 -10.55
CA THR A 552 35.83 0.29 -11.37
C THR A 552 36.39 -0.58 -12.50
N THR A 553 36.65 -1.87 -12.26
CA THR A 553 37.09 -2.83 -13.28
C THR A 553 36.06 -3.00 -14.39
N MET A 554 34.77 -3.17 -14.04
CA MET A 554 33.68 -3.21 -15.02
C MET A 554 33.58 -1.91 -15.81
N ALA A 555 33.78 -0.76 -15.16
CA ALA A 555 33.74 0.54 -15.84
C ALA A 555 34.91 0.69 -16.83
N TYR A 556 36.13 0.28 -16.49
CA TYR A 556 37.27 0.25 -17.42
C TYR A 556 37.01 -0.70 -18.59
N ALA A 557 36.44 -1.89 -18.32
CA ALA A 557 36.03 -2.82 -19.37
C ALA A 557 35.01 -2.19 -20.33
N ALA A 558 33.99 -1.50 -19.81
CA ALA A 558 32.98 -0.81 -20.61
C ALA A 558 33.54 0.40 -21.39
N LEU A 559 34.62 1.02 -20.92
CA LEU A 559 35.34 2.09 -21.62
C LEU A 559 36.29 1.56 -22.72
N GLY A 560 36.51 0.24 -22.78
CA GLY A 560 37.50 -0.38 -23.67
C GLY A 560 38.95 -0.23 -23.19
N ASP A 561 39.17 0.21 -21.95
CA ASP A 561 40.51 0.26 -21.33
C ASP A 561 40.90 -1.13 -20.80
N THR A 562 41.36 -1.98 -21.71
CA THR A 562 41.70 -3.36 -21.41
C THR A 562 42.86 -3.48 -20.43
N GLU A 563 43.80 -2.53 -20.42
CA GLU A 563 44.96 -2.58 -19.53
C GLU A 563 44.54 -2.42 -18.07
N GLN A 564 43.72 -1.41 -17.77
CA GLN A 564 43.24 -1.17 -16.41
C GLN A 564 42.23 -2.25 -15.99
N ALA A 565 41.38 -2.71 -16.91
CA ALA A 565 40.48 -3.82 -16.65
C ALA A 565 41.25 -5.11 -16.28
N ASP A 566 42.34 -5.43 -16.98
CA ASP A 566 43.14 -6.64 -16.69
C ASP A 566 43.88 -6.56 -15.35
N LYS A 567 44.39 -5.37 -14.98
CA LYS A 567 44.95 -5.16 -13.64
C LYS A 567 43.90 -5.37 -12.55
N GLY A 568 42.67 -4.91 -12.78
CA GLY A 568 41.55 -5.11 -11.87
C GLY A 568 41.15 -6.58 -11.75
N ILE A 569 41.05 -7.28 -12.89
CA ILE A 569 40.75 -8.72 -12.97
C ILE A 569 41.80 -9.53 -12.20
N ALA A 570 43.10 -9.25 -12.36
CA ALA A 570 44.14 -9.99 -11.63
C ALA A 570 44.00 -9.87 -10.11
N LYS A 571 43.59 -8.70 -9.61
CA LYS A 571 43.30 -8.49 -8.18
C LYS A 571 42.04 -9.23 -7.72
N LEU A 572 41.00 -9.26 -8.56
CA LEU A 572 39.78 -10.04 -8.29
C LEU A 572 40.07 -11.55 -8.29
N GLU A 573 40.91 -12.04 -9.20
CA GLU A 573 41.34 -13.44 -9.23
C GLU A 573 42.11 -13.80 -7.94
N ALA A 574 42.96 -12.91 -7.43
CA ALA A 574 43.60 -13.12 -6.13
C ALA A 574 42.59 -13.24 -4.96
N SER A 575 41.43 -12.60 -5.08
CA SER A 575 40.36 -12.65 -4.08
C SER A 575 39.59 -13.99 -4.10
N LEU A 576 39.79 -14.85 -5.10
CA LEU A 576 39.19 -16.19 -5.14
C LEU A 576 39.74 -17.12 -4.05
N GLU A 577 40.95 -16.87 -3.56
CA GLU A 577 41.60 -17.64 -2.49
C GLU A 577 41.28 -17.10 -1.08
N THR A 578 40.23 -16.28 -0.96
CA THR A 578 39.81 -15.63 0.28
C THR A 578 38.34 -15.91 0.58
N ASP A 579 37.85 -15.50 1.75
CA ASP A 579 36.43 -15.57 2.11
C ASP A 579 35.52 -14.72 1.18
N LEU A 580 36.10 -13.90 0.30
CA LEU A 580 35.39 -13.09 -0.70
C LEU A 580 35.19 -13.81 -2.04
N MET A 581 35.59 -15.08 -2.15
CA MET A 581 35.52 -15.88 -3.40
C MET A 581 34.20 -15.72 -4.14
N GLY A 582 33.06 -15.87 -3.45
CA GLY A 582 31.75 -15.80 -4.09
C GLY A 582 31.43 -14.43 -4.70
N ARG A 583 31.88 -13.33 -4.08
CA ARG A 583 31.72 -11.97 -4.61
C ARG A 583 32.68 -11.73 -5.77
N ALA A 584 33.94 -12.10 -5.59
CA ALA A 584 34.97 -11.97 -6.61
C ALA A 584 34.58 -12.72 -7.90
N LEU A 585 34.07 -13.95 -7.77
CA LEU A 585 33.63 -14.73 -8.93
C LEU A 585 32.49 -14.07 -9.70
N ASN A 586 31.47 -13.55 -9.01
CA ASN A 586 30.39 -12.80 -9.66
C ASN A 586 30.91 -11.59 -10.43
N LEU A 587 31.81 -10.81 -9.84
CA LEU A 587 32.42 -9.64 -10.47
C LEU A 587 33.30 -10.01 -11.67
N LEU A 588 34.06 -11.10 -11.57
CA LEU A 588 34.87 -11.63 -12.65
C LEU A 588 34.03 -12.06 -13.86
N ILE A 589 32.87 -12.68 -13.63
CA ILE A 589 31.93 -13.02 -14.71
C ILE A 589 31.51 -11.74 -15.45
N MET A 590 31.10 -10.70 -14.72
CA MET A 590 30.67 -9.43 -15.33
C MET A 590 31.80 -8.72 -16.10
N CYS A 591 33.00 -8.64 -15.52
CA CYS A 591 34.15 -8.00 -16.17
C CYS A 591 34.54 -8.72 -17.47
N ASN A 592 34.62 -10.05 -17.43
CA ASN A 592 34.97 -10.84 -18.62
C ASN A 592 33.87 -10.80 -19.69
N ALA A 593 32.60 -10.74 -19.29
CA ALA A 593 31.48 -10.57 -20.21
C ALA A 593 31.54 -9.22 -20.94
N LEU A 594 31.78 -8.12 -20.22
CA LEU A 594 31.92 -6.78 -20.81
C LEU A 594 33.11 -6.68 -21.78
N LEU A 595 34.19 -7.42 -21.54
CA LEU A 595 35.34 -7.54 -22.45
C LEU A 595 35.10 -8.48 -23.64
N GLY A 596 33.95 -9.14 -23.74
CA GLY A 596 33.66 -10.12 -24.78
C GLY A 596 34.46 -11.43 -24.67
N ARG A 597 34.98 -11.76 -23.49
CA ARG A 597 35.79 -12.97 -23.24
C ARG A 597 34.90 -14.18 -23.04
N THR A 598 34.32 -14.66 -24.14
CA THR A 598 33.25 -15.67 -24.13
C THR A 598 33.61 -16.95 -23.37
N SER A 599 34.73 -17.60 -23.71
CA SER A 599 35.12 -18.88 -23.10
C SER A 599 35.39 -18.76 -21.60
N LYS A 600 36.09 -17.70 -21.19
CA LYS A 600 36.39 -17.45 -19.77
C LYS A 600 35.13 -17.11 -18.97
N THR A 601 34.20 -16.35 -19.57
CA THR A 601 32.91 -16.02 -18.92
C THR A 601 32.11 -17.29 -18.63
N ILE A 602 31.98 -18.20 -19.61
CA ILE A 602 31.29 -19.49 -19.40
C ILE A 602 31.99 -20.32 -18.33
N GLN A 603 33.33 -20.44 -18.38
CA GLN A 603 34.10 -21.19 -17.37
C GLN A 603 33.87 -20.66 -15.94
N LEU A 604 33.82 -19.34 -15.76
CA LEU A 604 33.56 -18.72 -14.46
C LEU A 604 32.12 -18.96 -13.98
N ILE A 605 31.14 -18.97 -14.89
CA ILE A 605 29.75 -19.33 -14.56
C ILE A 605 29.68 -20.80 -14.12
N GLU A 606 30.34 -21.71 -14.84
CA GLU A 606 30.42 -23.13 -14.47
C GLU A 606 31.07 -23.32 -13.10
N GLN A 607 32.16 -22.58 -12.82
CA GLN A 607 32.79 -22.58 -11.51
C GLN A 607 31.82 -22.09 -10.43
N GLY A 608 31.03 -21.05 -10.69
CA GLY A 608 30.04 -20.54 -9.75
C GLY A 608 28.92 -21.54 -9.48
N ILE A 609 28.49 -22.25 -10.53
CA ILE A 609 27.47 -23.29 -10.46
C ILE A 609 27.98 -24.50 -9.67
N ALA A 610 29.20 -24.96 -9.96
CA ALA A 610 29.84 -26.08 -9.27
C ALA A 610 30.04 -25.81 -7.77
N ASN A 611 30.32 -24.56 -7.40
CA ASN A 611 30.43 -24.12 -5.99
C ASN A 611 29.07 -23.83 -5.33
N ARG A 612 27.94 -24.04 -6.02
CA ARG A 612 26.58 -23.74 -5.53
C ARG A 612 26.45 -22.33 -4.94
N LEU A 613 27.05 -21.33 -5.61
CA LEU A 613 27.03 -19.96 -5.08
C LEU A 613 25.61 -19.36 -5.08
N PRO A 614 25.12 -18.82 -3.95
CA PRO A 614 23.70 -18.49 -3.79
C PRO A 614 23.07 -17.59 -4.85
N MET A 615 23.82 -16.57 -5.31
CA MET A 615 23.33 -15.59 -6.28
C MET A 615 23.37 -16.07 -7.74
N MET A 616 23.94 -17.25 -8.03
CA MET A 616 24.03 -17.79 -9.40
C MET A 616 22.65 -18.07 -10.00
N ILE A 617 21.62 -18.22 -9.18
CA ILE A 617 20.24 -18.36 -9.68
C ILE A 617 19.79 -17.15 -10.52
N TYR A 618 20.32 -15.95 -10.25
CA TYR A 618 19.99 -14.72 -10.99
C TYR A 618 20.89 -14.48 -12.22
N ILE A 619 21.93 -15.30 -12.44
CA ILE A 619 22.88 -15.09 -13.55
C ILE A 619 22.20 -15.17 -14.93
N PHE A 620 21.06 -15.85 -15.01
CA PHE A 620 20.28 -16.04 -16.23
C PHE A 620 19.33 -14.89 -16.55
N VAL A 621 19.22 -13.89 -15.66
CA VAL A 621 18.43 -12.66 -15.86
C VAL A 621 19.29 -11.40 -15.80
N GLU A 622 20.61 -11.56 -15.71
CA GLU A 622 21.61 -10.49 -15.70
C GLU A 622 21.77 -9.86 -17.10
N PRO A 623 21.39 -8.59 -17.32
CA PRO A 623 21.48 -7.92 -18.63
C PRO A 623 22.89 -7.85 -19.22
N ILE A 624 23.95 -7.76 -18.40
CA ILE A 624 25.34 -7.82 -18.90
C ILE A 624 25.61 -9.12 -19.66
N LEU A 625 24.95 -10.22 -19.28
CA LEU A 625 25.09 -11.53 -19.89
C LEU A 625 24.12 -11.80 -21.05
N LYS A 626 23.30 -10.82 -21.46
CA LYS A 626 22.37 -10.96 -22.59
C LYS A 626 23.01 -11.49 -23.89
N PRO A 627 24.26 -11.14 -24.27
CA PRO A 627 24.93 -11.75 -25.43
C PRO A 627 25.09 -13.28 -25.34
N PHE A 628 25.11 -13.84 -24.13
CA PHE A 628 25.30 -15.26 -23.85
C PHE A 628 24.00 -16.06 -23.87
N TYR A 629 22.83 -15.41 -23.80
CA TYR A 629 21.55 -16.09 -23.64
C TYR A 629 21.23 -17.07 -24.77
N LYS A 630 21.73 -16.85 -25.99
CA LYS A 630 21.49 -17.77 -27.12
C LYS A 630 22.52 -18.89 -27.22
N MET A 631 23.55 -18.89 -26.36
CA MET A 631 24.61 -19.90 -26.42
C MET A 631 24.09 -21.25 -25.88
N PRO A 632 24.31 -22.37 -26.58
CA PRO A 632 23.85 -23.69 -26.14
C PRO A 632 24.29 -24.03 -24.72
N ARG A 633 25.57 -23.80 -24.40
CA ARG A 633 26.12 -24.09 -23.07
C ARG A 633 25.47 -23.26 -21.96
N PHE A 634 25.18 -21.98 -22.23
CA PHE A 634 24.49 -21.12 -21.25
C PHE A 634 23.05 -21.60 -20.99
N GLN A 635 22.36 -22.09 -22.02
CA GLN A 635 21.02 -22.67 -21.89
C GLN A 635 21.03 -24.02 -21.14
N GLU A 636 22.05 -24.86 -21.35
CA GLU A 636 22.24 -26.09 -20.56
C GLU A 636 22.40 -25.78 -19.07
N LEU A 637 23.27 -24.82 -18.73
CA LEU A 637 23.49 -24.37 -17.35
C LEU A 637 22.21 -23.76 -16.75
N LYS A 638 21.43 -23.02 -17.55
CA LYS A 638 20.12 -22.51 -17.12
C LYS A 638 19.17 -23.64 -16.73
N ILE A 639 19.12 -24.70 -17.53
CA ILE A 639 18.27 -25.87 -17.26
C ILE A 639 18.77 -26.63 -16.03
N GLU A 640 20.09 -26.72 -15.82
CA GLU A 640 20.69 -27.34 -14.64
C GLU A 640 20.30 -26.62 -13.35
N VAL A 641 20.28 -25.28 -13.38
CA VAL A 641 19.99 -24.45 -12.21
C VAL A 641 18.50 -24.23 -11.98
N LEU A 642 17.73 -23.88 -13.01
CA LEU A 642 16.30 -23.51 -12.87
C LEU A 642 15.34 -24.67 -13.18
N GLY A 643 15.83 -25.77 -13.77
CA GLY A 643 15.02 -26.88 -14.24
C GLY A 643 14.39 -26.66 -15.62
N LYS A 644 13.84 -27.74 -16.20
CA LYS A 644 13.13 -27.72 -17.49
C LYS A 644 11.70 -27.18 -17.28
N ASN A 645 11.49 -25.88 -17.46
CA ASN A 645 10.20 -25.19 -17.37
C ASN A 645 9.49 -25.36 -16.00
N SER A 646 9.78 -24.44 -15.09
CA SER A 646 9.01 -24.18 -13.88
C SER A 646 7.68 -23.46 -14.21
N SER A 647 6.79 -24.13 -14.94
CA SER A 647 5.41 -23.67 -15.04
C SER A 647 4.69 -23.99 -13.74
N LEU A 648 4.55 -22.98 -12.89
CA LEU A 648 3.64 -23.01 -11.75
C LEU A 648 2.21 -23.26 -12.25
N GLU A 649 1.58 -24.34 -11.78
CA GLU A 649 0.16 -24.30 -11.52
C GLU A 649 -0.05 -23.36 -10.33
N THR A 650 -0.19 -22.07 -10.59
CA THR A 650 -0.78 -21.20 -9.59
C THR A 650 -2.19 -21.72 -9.36
N THR A 651 -2.47 -22.20 -8.15
CA THR A 651 -3.84 -22.47 -7.72
C THR A 651 -4.61 -21.18 -7.99
N LYS A 652 -5.47 -21.20 -9.02
CA LYS A 652 -6.32 -20.06 -9.37
C LYS A 652 -6.93 -19.56 -8.07
N ARG A 653 -6.73 -18.28 -7.73
CA ARG A 653 -7.42 -17.62 -6.61
C ARG A 653 -8.88 -18.05 -6.68
N LYS A 654 -9.32 -18.93 -5.78
CA LYS A 654 -10.73 -19.21 -5.61
C LYS A 654 -11.30 -17.89 -5.12
N TYR A 655 -11.91 -17.14 -6.02
CA TYR A 655 -12.71 -15.99 -5.63
C TYR A 655 -13.68 -16.48 -4.56
N GLN A 656 -13.57 -15.89 -3.38
CA GLN A 656 -14.37 -16.25 -2.22
C GLN A 656 -15.83 -16.21 -2.67
N LYS A 657 -16.45 -17.39 -2.69
CA LYS A 657 -17.84 -17.55 -3.12
C LYS A 657 -18.66 -16.70 -2.14
N SER A 658 -19.53 -15.83 -2.65
CA SER A 658 -20.49 -15.08 -1.82
C SER A 658 -21.11 -16.04 -0.79
N LEU A 659 -21.16 -15.65 0.50
CA LEU A 659 -21.71 -16.51 1.58
C LEU A 659 -23.21 -16.74 1.36
N PHE A 660 -23.86 -15.86 0.59
CA PHE A 660 -25.25 -16.02 0.16
C PHE A 660 -25.38 -16.30 -1.33
N ASP A 661 -26.35 -17.15 -1.67
CA ASP A 661 -26.99 -17.11 -2.97
C ASP A 661 -28.00 -15.95 -3.08
N LYS A 662 -28.48 -15.64 -4.29
CA LYS A 662 -29.40 -14.52 -4.53
C LYS A 662 -30.73 -14.65 -3.77
N LYS A 663 -31.17 -15.87 -3.45
CA LYS A 663 -32.46 -16.13 -2.77
C LYS A 663 -32.31 -15.92 -1.27
N GLN A 664 -31.24 -16.43 -0.67
CA GLN A 664 -30.87 -16.21 0.72
C GLN A 664 -30.64 -14.72 1.01
N LEU A 665 -29.90 -14.01 0.13
CA LEU A 665 -29.66 -12.58 0.28
C LEU A 665 -30.99 -11.79 0.35
N LYS A 666 -31.96 -12.14 -0.50
CA LYS A 666 -33.29 -11.50 -0.50
C LYS A 666 -34.08 -11.80 0.77
N ALA A 667 -34.06 -13.05 1.25
CA ALA A 667 -34.78 -13.47 2.46
C ALA A 667 -34.24 -12.76 3.71
N TYR A 668 -32.92 -12.79 3.92
CA TYR A 668 -32.30 -12.11 5.07
C TYR A 668 -32.45 -10.59 5.00
N LYS A 669 -32.46 -10.01 3.78
CA LYS A 669 -32.78 -8.59 3.60
C LYS A 669 -34.17 -8.27 4.15
N GLN A 670 -35.18 -9.06 3.78
CA GLN A 670 -36.55 -8.88 4.27
C GLN A 670 -36.67 -9.07 5.78
N GLN A 671 -35.98 -10.07 6.36
CA GLN A 671 -35.97 -10.29 7.80
C GLN A 671 -35.35 -9.10 8.54
N LEU A 672 -34.23 -8.56 8.04
CA LEU A 672 -33.59 -7.38 8.62
C LEU A 672 -34.45 -6.12 8.48
N ASP A 673 -35.07 -5.89 7.31
CA ASP A 673 -36.01 -4.77 7.12
C ASP A 673 -37.17 -4.84 8.12
N LYS A 674 -37.72 -6.05 8.38
CA LYS A 674 -38.77 -6.28 9.36
C LYS A 674 -38.30 -5.98 10.79
N LEU A 675 -37.15 -6.50 11.19
CA LEU A 675 -36.56 -6.27 12.51
C LEU A 675 -36.35 -4.76 12.78
N LEU A 676 -35.88 -4.02 11.77
CA LEU A 676 -35.66 -2.58 11.88
C LEU A 676 -36.97 -1.79 11.99
N ALA A 677 -38.03 -2.24 11.34
CA ALA A 677 -39.34 -1.61 11.43
C ALA A 677 -40.02 -1.86 12.79
N GLU A 678 -39.94 -3.09 13.30
CA GLU A 678 -40.68 -3.54 14.49
C GLU A 678 -39.94 -3.22 15.80
N GLU A 679 -38.66 -3.57 15.90
CA GLU A 679 -37.89 -3.44 17.14
C GLU A 679 -37.03 -2.16 17.21
N LYS A 680 -36.75 -1.53 16.07
CA LYS A 680 -35.91 -0.33 15.95
C LYS A 680 -34.59 -0.41 16.74
N PRO A 681 -33.80 -1.50 16.60
CA PRO A 681 -32.57 -1.70 17.37
C PRO A 681 -31.53 -0.59 17.14
N TYR A 682 -31.61 0.15 16.03
CA TYR A 682 -30.75 1.30 15.73
C TYR A 682 -30.88 2.46 16.74
N LEU A 683 -31.93 2.51 17.56
CA LEU A 683 -32.07 3.50 18.63
C LEU A 683 -31.16 3.21 19.82
N ASP A 684 -30.68 1.98 19.98
CA ASP A 684 -29.68 1.66 21.00
C ASP A 684 -28.32 2.25 20.59
N PRO A 685 -27.73 3.17 21.37
CA PRO A 685 -26.41 3.73 21.06
C PRO A 685 -25.28 2.69 21.14
N ASN A 686 -25.49 1.57 21.84
CA ASN A 686 -24.52 0.50 21.99
C ASN A 686 -24.68 -0.62 20.95
N LEU A 687 -25.59 -0.47 19.99
CA LEU A 687 -25.78 -1.47 18.93
C LEU A 687 -24.48 -1.70 18.16
N THR A 688 -24.10 -2.97 18.05
CA THR A 688 -22.95 -3.47 17.28
C THR A 688 -23.41 -4.40 16.18
N LEU A 689 -22.51 -4.70 15.23
CA LEU A 689 -22.79 -5.70 14.20
C LEU A 689 -23.10 -7.06 14.83
N LYS A 690 -22.37 -7.43 15.88
CA LYS A 690 -22.52 -8.70 16.59
C LYS A 690 -23.88 -8.82 17.27
N THR A 691 -24.28 -7.81 18.04
CA THR A 691 -25.59 -7.81 18.72
C THR A 691 -26.76 -7.78 17.72
N LEU A 692 -26.61 -7.10 16.58
CA LEU A 692 -27.60 -7.14 15.50
C LEU A 692 -27.64 -8.51 14.79
N SER A 693 -26.50 -9.18 14.62
CA SER A 693 -26.45 -10.49 13.98
C SER A 693 -27.03 -11.58 14.87
N GLU A 694 -26.84 -11.49 16.19
CA GLU A 694 -27.48 -12.35 17.20
C GLU A 694 -29.01 -12.23 17.14
N LYS A 695 -29.56 -11.01 17.03
CA LYS A 695 -31.01 -10.79 16.84
C LYS A 695 -31.57 -11.39 15.55
N LEU A 696 -30.73 -11.53 14.52
CA LEU A 696 -31.10 -12.14 13.24
C LEU A 696 -30.80 -13.64 13.18
N GLU A 697 -30.19 -14.20 14.22
CA GLU A 697 -29.73 -15.59 14.29
C GLU A 697 -28.79 -15.95 13.12
N ILE A 698 -27.89 -15.02 12.74
CA ILE A 698 -26.86 -15.26 11.72
C ILE A 698 -25.46 -14.87 12.20
N PRO A 699 -24.37 -15.44 11.64
CA PRO A 699 -23.02 -15.02 12.00
C PRO A 699 -22.68 -13.58 11.59
N SER A 700 -21.82 -12.89 12.35
CA SER A 700 -21.40 -11.51 12.07
C SER A 700 -20.80 -11.32 10.67
N ASN A 701 -20.03 -12.30 10.18
CA ASN A 701 -19.49 -12.31 8.81
C ASN A 701 -20.62 -12.26 7.77
N HIS A 702 -21.71 -13.00 7.99
CA HIS A 702 -22.87 -13.04 7.11
C HIS A 702 -23.64 -11.73 7.15
N LEU A 703 -23.92 -11.18 8.33
CA LEU A 703 -24.58 -9.87 8.42
C LEU A 703 -23.76 -8.76 7.75
N SER A 704 -22.45 -8.70 8.01
CA SER A 704 -21.56 -7.71 7.39
C SER A 704 -21.60 -7.81 5.86
N GLN A 705 -21.57 -9.03 5.32
CA GLN A 705 -21.68 -9.24 3.87
C GLN A 705 -23.07 -8.86 3.32
N LEU A 706 -24.14 -9.18 4.05
CA LEU A 706 -25.51 -8.77 3.71
C LEU A 706 -25.63 -7.24 3.61
N LEU A 707 -25.05 -6.49 4.54
CA LEU A 707 -25.06 -5.03 4.51
C LEU A 707 -24.30 -4.49 3.29
N ASN A 708 -23.11 -5.04 3.03
CA ASN A 708 -22.27 -4.59 1.94
C ASN A 708 -22.89 -4.93 0.57
N GLN A 709 -23.36 -6.16 0.36
CA GLN A 709 -23.91 -6.60 -0.93
C GLN A 709 -25.39 -6.22 -1.13
N GLY A 710 -26.19 -6.30 -0.07
CA GLY A 710 -27.63 -6.09 -0.11
C GLY A 710 -28.06 -4.63 0.00
N TYR A 711 -27.26 -3.80 0.67
CA TYR A 711 -27.55 -2.38 0.89
C TYR A 711 -26.45 -1.43 0.39
N GLY A 712 -25.28 -1.95 0.00
CA GLY A 712 -24.17 -1.11 -0.45
C GLY A 712 -23.54 -0.26 0.65
N LYS A 713 -23.69 -0.67 1.92
CA LYS A 713 -23.24 0.09 3.10
C LYS A 713 -22.46 -0.81 4.06
N ASN A 714 -21.46 -0.26 4.74
CA ASN A 714 -20.91 -0.87 5.95
C ASN A 714 -21.94 -0.75 7.11
N PHE A 715 -21.65 -1.37 8.26
CA PHE A 715 -22.57 -1.36 9.40
C PHE A 715 -22.83 0.05 9.94
N ALA A 716 -21.77 0.85 10.10
CA ALA A 716 -21.88 2.21 10.63
C ALA A 716 -22.78 3.08 9.75
N ASP A 717 -22.55 3.11 8.43
CA ASP A 717 -23.34 3.85 7.45
C ASP A 717 -24.78 3.31 7.35
N PHE A 718 -24.97 2.00 7.52
CA PHE A 718 -26.29 1.38 7.55
C PHE A 718 -27.10 1.89 8.75
N VAL A 719 -26.59 1.67 9.97
CA VAL A 719 -27.29 2.06 11.21
C VAL A 719 -27.48 3.58 11.29
N ASN A 720 -26.44 4.35 11.00
CA ASN A 720 -26.52 5.81 11.10
C ASN A 720 -27.49 6.41 10.09
N SER A 721 -27.78 5.74 8.97
CA SER A 721 -28.81 6.21 8.04
C SER A 721 -30.22 6.18 8.68
N TYR A 722 -30.56 5.15 9.43
CA TYR A 722 -31.82 5.07 10.17
C TYR A 722 -31.87 6.07 11.35
N ARG A 723 -30.75 6.24 12.06
CA ARG A 723 -30.63 7.22 13.14
C ARG A 723 -30.80 8.66 12.61
N LEU A 724 -30.25 8.97 11.44
CA LEU A 724 -30.40 10.26 10.78
C LEU A 724 -31.86 10.52 10.35
N GLU A 725 -32.54 9.54 9.75
CA GLU A 725 -33.97 9.67 9.43
C GLU A 725 -34.82 9.90 10.68
N THR A 726 -34.54 9.17 11.77
CA THR A 726 -35.21 9.36 13.06
C THR A 726 -34.98 10.76 13.61
N PHE A 727 -33.73 11.25 13.55
CA PHE A 727 -33.40 12.61 13.96
C PHE A 727 -34.20 13.64 13.16
N LYS A 728 -34.24 13.53 11.82
CA LYS A 728 -35.00 14.44 10.96
C LYS A 728 -36.49 14.43 11.28
N ALA A 729 -37.07 13.27 11.55
CA ALA A 729 -38.47 13.15 11.96
C ALA A 729 -38.74 13.87 13.30
N LYS A 730 -37.85 13.72 14.28
CA LYS A 730 -37.96 14.41 15.57
C LYS A 730 -37.78 15.93 15.46
N VAL A 731 -36.89 16.40 14.58
CA VAL A 731 -36.73 17.84 14.31
C VAL A 731 -37.99 18.45 13.68
N ALA A 732 -38.69 17.68 12.83
CA ALA A 732 -39.92 18.11 12.19
C ALA A 732 -41.12 18.16 13.16
N ASP A 733 -41.08 17.45 14.28
CA ASP A 733 -42.13 17.44 15.30
C ASP A 733 -42.08 18.71 16.18
N PRO A 734 -43.09 19.60 16.12
CA PRO A 734 -43.11 20.83 16.91
C PRO A 734 -43.06 20.61 18.42
N SER A 735 -43.56 19.46 18.92
CA SER A 735 -43.57 19.13 20.35
C SER A 735 -42.17 18.84 20.92
N GLN A 736 -41.22 18.51 20.04
CA GLN A 736 -39.85 18.17 20.37
C GLN A 736 -38.91 19.38 20.31
N ARG A 737 -39.39 20.56 19.88
CA ARG A 737 -38.58 21.79 19.70
C ARG A 737 -37.97 22.35 20.99
N GLN A 738 -38.43 21.86 22.15
CA GLN A 738 -37.86 22.16 23.47
C GLN A 738 -36.53 21.44 23.75
N LEU A 739 -36.23 20.36 23.01
CA LEU A 739 -34.98 19.61 23.15
C LEU A 739 -33.85 20.23 22.32
N THR A 740 -32.63 20.12 22.83
CA THR A 740 -31.45 20.55 22.06
C THR A 740 -31.19 19.61 20.88
N ILE A 741 -30.57 20.12 19.82
CA ILE A 741 -30.12 19.31 18.66
C ILE A 741 -29.36 18.06 19.12
N LEU A 742 -28.50 18.21 20.12
CA LEU A 742 -27.68 17.12 20.62
C LEU A 742 -28.50 16.10 21.42
N ALA A 743 -29.47 16.55 22.23
CA ALA A 743 -30.39 15.66 22.91
C ALA A 743 -31.22 14.82 21.91
N LEU A 744 -31.70 15.44 20.84
CA LEU A 744 -32.42 14.75 19.77
C LEU A 744 -31.53 13.76 19.00
N ALA A 745 -30.25 14.09 18.80
CA ALA A 745 -29.30 13.17 18.19
C ALA A 745 -29.08 11.93 19.08
N TYR A 746 -28.85 12.11 20.39
CA TYR A 746 -28.71 11.01 21.33
C TYR A 746 -29.97 10.15 21.43
N ASP A 747 -31.14 10.79 21.50
CA ASP A 747 -32.43 10.10 21.52
C ASP A 747 -32.77 9.42 20.17
N SER A 748 -32.04 9.75 19.10
CA SER A 748 -32.11 9.05 17.81
C SER A 748 -31.11 7.90 17.71
N GLY A 749 -30.38 7.61 18.79
CA GLY A 749 -29.44 6.49 18.89
C GLY A 749 -27.99 6.83 18.55
N PHE A 750 -27.63 8.07 18.23
CA PHE A 750 -26.21 8.41 18.04
C PHE A 750 -25.45 8.30 19.37
N ASN A 751 -24.27 7.69 19.37
CA ASN A 751 -23.48 7.47 20.58
C ASN A 751 -22.55 8.64 20.93
N SER A 752 -22.30 9.56 20.01
CA SER A 752 -21.48 10.75 20.25
C SER A 752 -21.87 11.93 19.36
N LYS A 753 -21.62 13.14 19.88
CA LYS A 753 -21.74 14.40 19.12
C LYS A 753 -20.93 14.38 17.83
N THR A 754 -19.74 13.79 17.87
CA THR A 754 -18.80 13.80 16.74
C THR A 754 -19.29 12.88 15.62
N VAL A 755 -19.65 11.62 15.92
CA VAL A 755 -20.25 10.70 14.94
C VAL A 755 -21.47 11.35 14.28
N PHE A 756 -22.36 11.94 15.09
CA PHE A 756 -23.55 12.62 14.59
C PHE A 756 -23.20 13.76 13.63
N ASN A 757 -22.37 14.71 14.04
CA ASN A 757 -22.04 15.87 13.22
C ASN A 757 -21.34 15.47 11.91
N THR A 758 -20.38 14.54 11.98
CA THR A 758 -19.62 14.07 10.83
C THR A 758 -20.53 13.33 9.85
N TYR A 759 -21.32 12.37 10.35
CA TYR A 759 -22.26 11.63 9.50
C TYR A 759 -23.34 12.55 8.90
N PHE A 760 -23.88 13.47 9.71
CA PHE A 760 -24.85 14.46 9.24
C PHE A 760 -24.25 15.32 8.12
N LYS A 761 -23.04 15.86 8.30
CA LYS A 761 -22.35 16.66 7.28
C LYS A 761 -22.05 15.84 6.03
N LYS A 762 -21.58 14.59 6.18
CA LYS A 762 -21.30 13.64 5.10
C LYS A 762 -22.53 13.41 4.22
N ILE A 763 -23.71 13.22 4.82
CA ILE A 763 -24.94 12.88 4.09
C ILE A 763 -25.72 14.12 3.64
N MET A 764 -25.79 15.16 4.47
CA MET A 764 -26.64 16.32 4.24
C MET A 764 -25.89 17.50 3.59
N GLY A 765 -24.56 17.46 3.50
CA GLY A 765 -23.74 18.55 2.97
C GLY A 765 -23.78 19.85 3.79
N THR A 766 -24.43 19.84 4.96
CA THR A 766 -24.62 21.01 5.83
C THR A 766 -24.47 20.64 7.30
N THR A 767 -24.43 21.64 8.19
CA THR A 767 -24.35 21.39 9.63
C THR A 767 -25.72 21.14 10.25
N PRO A 768 -25.83 20.35 11.32
CA PRO A 768 -27.11 20.15 12.02
C PRO A 768 -27.75 21.46 12.48
N ARG A 769 -26.94 22.47 12.84
CA ARG A 769 -27.42 23.79 13.26
C ARG A 769 -28.03 24.59 12.11
N ALA A 770 -27.45 24.50 10.91
CA ALA A 770 -28.01 25.15 9.73
C ALA A 770 -29.34 24.49 9.33
N TYR A 771 -29.39 23.16 9.33
CA TYR A 771 -30.61 22.38 9.07
C TYR A 771 -31.73 22.69 10.07
N TRP A 772 -31.43 22.73 11.37
CA TRP A 772 -32.40 23.08 12.40
C TRP A 772 -33.04 24.46 12.17
N LYS A 773 -32.22 25.47 11.82
CA LYS A 773 -32.72 26.82 11.55
C LYS A 773 -33.65 26.86 10.33
N GLU A 774 -33.37 26.06 9.31
CA GLU A 774 -34.20 25.97 8.11
C GLU A 774 -35.58 25.38 8.44
N ILE A 775 -35.61 24.29 9.20
CA ILE A 775 -36.87 23.59 9.55
C ILE A 775 -37.69 24.36 10.59
N VAL A 776 -37.06 25.08 11.52
CA VAL A 776 -37.80 25.90 12.52
C VAL A 776 -38.29 27.22 11.93
N ALA A 777 -37.70 27.69 10.82
CA ALA A 777 -38.19 28.86 10.09
C ALA A 777 -39.35 28.55 9.13
N GLN A 778 -39.60 27.27 8.83
CA GLN A 778 -40.77 26.75 8.12
C GLN A 778 -41.88 26.41 9.12
#